data_AF-A0A951QAF6-F1
#
_entry.id   AF-A0A951QAF6-F1
#
_cell.length_a   1.000
_cell.length_b   1.000
_cell.length_c   1.000
_cell.angle_alpha   90.00
_cell.angle_beta   90.00
_cell.angle_gamma   90.00
#
_symmetry.space_group_name_H-M   'P 1'
#
loop_
_entity.id
_entity.type
_entity.pdbx_description
1 polymer ?
#
loop_
_entity_poly.entity_id
_entity_poly.type
_entity_poly.pdbx_seq_one_letter_code
_entity_poly.pdbx_strand_id
1 'polypeptide(L)'
;MVDPFTAAAIAAMAPVLKDLATDILKDSAKDEAKGLLSWGGKQISDGTQQQLFNASRQYIENYQERHCILKVLGMREPVSLDSVYTAVRFLDGDGLRQFVSAQAMEQAFRETRSRRLRQQEGKKQEGLAVANAKPYLMVLGAPGAGKSTFLRKMGLEALRGKRQEFQHRCIPVFIELKRLNTGAIDLEQVIVNEFETCGFPDAKGFTRKALEQGRLLILLDGLDEVPTAQLTPAIRAIQDFVDHYDKNRYIASCRIAAYRSNFRRFSDVTMAEFEDDQIQQFIRNWFRSPTDYQTQKAETCWTELQKPQAAGAKELAHTPLLLTFLCLVYDRSLSFPSNRSVLYRKALRILLEEWAAEKCLENQRQIYEGLSVELEESLLSEIAAKGFAKDQLFFSQREIVDRIKTFLASNLNAPKHLDGEKVLEAIAVQQGILVERAEDAYSFSHLTLQEHLTAQYIVDNPENMRSLVAKHLTNDNWREVFLLIAGLLPGSKGADPLLLLIEERARSFITSPKLKALLQWADKSTSGSEGDYKPVAKRAAAIVLARALARARNLDRAHALDLDRALDLVRNLDLDLDLDLDLVRNLARNLALARALALDLALAREFEKIKILKSVNFTKLVADLDRLQPQIPDNSQPIEFQRAFLDRLCQIWFDALGLDQETAMLSKDEAKAIDNYLYACELMVRCKEAAVRVSPQTWDAIEGRMLTVAAAADR
;
A
#
# COMPACT_ATOMS: atom_id res chain seq x y z
N MET A 1 0.40 46.32 -3.77
CA MET A 1 -0.10 45.88 -2.46
C MET A 1 0.55 44.55 -2.15
N VAL A 2 1.19 44.41 -0.98
CA VAL A 2 1.75 43.13 -0.50
C VAL A 2 0.57 42.23 -0.12
N ASP A 3 0.56 40.97 -0.53
CA ASP A 3 -0.52 40.06 -0.11
C ASP A 3 -0.46 39.84 1.42
N PRO A 4 -1.60 39.49 2.06
CA PRO A 4 -1.68 39.40 3.52
C PRO A 4 -0.71 38.39 4.15
N PHE A 5 -0.33 37.35 3.40
CA PHE A 5 0.65 36.37 3.88
C PHE A 5 2.04 36.98 3.88
N THR A 6 2.48 37.57 2.77
CA THR A 6 3.82 38.16 2.67
C THR A 6 4.00 39.28 3.69
N ALA A 7 2.97 40.09 3.93
CA ALA A 7 2.99 41.10 4.99
C ALA A 7 3.16 40.49 6.40
N ALA A 8 2.47 39.38 6.69
CA ALA A 8 2.59 38.67 7.96
C ALA A 8 3.97 38.00 8.11
N ALA A 9 4.51 37.43 7.03
CA ALA A 9 5.81 36.78 7.03
C ALA A 9 6.97 37.79 7.21
N ILE A 10 6.87 38.95 6.58
CA ILE A 10 7.83 40.04 6.82
C ILE A 10 7.76 40.49 8.28
N ALA A 11 6.56 40.65 8.85
CA ALA A 11 6.40 41.02 10.26
C ALA A 11 6.96 39.94 11.22
N ALA A 12 6.88 38.67 10.83
CA ALA A 12 7.47 37.55 11.56
C ALA A 12 9.00 37.56 11.55
N MET A 13 9.61 37.87 10.39
CA MET A 13 11.06 37.93 10.21
C MET A 13 11.68 39.24 10.73
N ALA A 14 10.90 40.33 10.82
CA ALA A 14 11.39 41.66 11.19
C ALA A 14 12.24 41.72 12.47
N PRO A 15 11.90 41.02 13.57
CA PRO A 15 12.78 40.98 14.75
C PRO A 15 14.14 40.32 14.47
N VAL A 16 14.15 39.21 13.73
CA VAL A 16 15.39 38.50 13.38
C VAL A 16 16.28 39.36 12.48
N LEU A 17 15.68 39.99 11.47
CA LEU A 17 16.37 40.87 10.54
C LEU A 17 16.92 42.12 11.23
N LYS A 18 16.16 42.70 12.17
CA LYS A 18 16.59 43.87 12.95
C LYS A 18 17.78 43.55 13.86
N ASP A 19 17.73 42.40 14.54
CA ASP A 19 18.84 41.94 15.39
C ASP A 19 20.12 41.76 14.54
N LEU A 20 20.01 41.03 13.41
CA LEU A 20 21.14 40.77 12.51
C LEU A 20 21.71 42.05 11.91
N ALA A 21 20.87 42.96 11.42
CA ALA A 21 21.29 44.23 10.84
C ALA A 21 22.00 45.13 11.85
N THR A 22 21.52 45.15 13.10
CA THR A 22 22.14 45.91 14.20
C THR A 22 23.56 45.39 14.48
N ASP A 23 23.76 44.08 14.44
CA ASP A 23 25.08 43.49 14.69
C ASP A 23 26.00 43.57 13.47
N ILE A 24 25.51 43.45 12.23
CA ILE A 24 26.26 43.73 10.99
C ILE A 24 26.92 45.11 11.05
N LEU A 25 26.15 46.13 11.44
CA LEU A 25 26.62 47.51 11.57
C LEU A 25 27.62 47.73 12.71
N LYS A 26 27.51 46.98 13.81
CA LYS A 26 28.48 47.06 14.92
C LYS A 26 29.86 46.55 14.53
N ASP A 27 29.97 45.49 13.74
CA ASP A 27 31.29 44.97 13.36
C ASP A 27 31.90 45.69 12.16
N SER A 28 31.09 46.20 11.23
CA SER A 28 31.60 47.13 10.19
C SER A 28 32.14 48.42 10.81
N ALA A 29 31.51 48.93 11.88
CA ALA A 29 32.06 50.03 12.69
C ALA A 29 33.34 49.66 13.47
N LYS A 30 33.58 48.36 13.77
CA LYS A 30 34.83 47.89 14.40
C LYS A 30 35.96 47.70 13.39
N ASP A 31 35.67 47.28 12.16
CA ASP A 31 36.67 47.17 11.09
C ASP A 31 37.12 48.55 10.60
N GLU A 32 36.24 49.55 10.59
CA GLU A 32 36.62 50.95 10.41
C GLU A 32 37.42 51.51 11.61
N ALA A 33 37.22 50.99 12.82
CA ALA A 33 37.91 51.44 14.04
C ALA A 33 39.40 51.03 14.15
N LYS A 34 39.99 50.36 13.14
CA LYS A 34 41.46 50.29 13.02
C LYS A 34 42.08 51.61 12.52
N GLY A 35 41.26 52.58 12.11
CA GLY A 35 41.66 53.96 11.86
C GLY A 35 40.71 54.93 12.55
N LEU A 36 41.14 55.47 13.70
CA LEU A 36 40.49 56.51 14.52
C LEU A 36 39.29 56.11 15.40
N LEU A 37 39.48 56.42 16.70
CA LEU A 37 38.45 56.55 17.71
C LEU A 37 37.40 57.58 17.29
N SER A 38 36.16 57.13 17.06
CA SER A 38 34.94 57.69 17.67
C SER A 38 33.71 57.13 16.96
N TRP A 39 32.60 57.04 17.71
CA TRP A 39 31.19 56.86 17.32
C TRP A 39 30.57 55.59 17.92
N GLY A 40 30.14 55.74 19.16
CA GLY A 40 29.14 54.85 19.76
C GLY A 40 27.80 55.00 19.03
N GLY A 41 27.17 53.86 18.76
CA GLY A 41 25.73 53.73 18.54
C GLY A 41 25.14 54.49 17.34
N LYS A 42 25.54 54.16 16.10
CA LYS A 42 24.72 54.55 14.93
C LYS A 42 23.46 53.67 14.87
N GLN A 43 22.29 54.30 14.98
CA GLN A 43 21.02 53.70 14.53
C GLN A 43 21.14 53.32 13.04
N ILE A 44 20.56 52.18 12.66
CA ILE A 44 20.50 51.73 11.26
C ILE A 44 19.89 52.85 10.41
N SER A 45 20.57 53.29 9.35
CA SER A 45 20.05 54.33 8.47
C SER A 45 18.72 53.91 7.85
N ASP A 46 17.78 54.85 7.67
CA ASP A 46 16.46 54.57 7.08
C ASP A 46 16.59 53.91 5.70
N GLY A 47 17.63 54.25 4.93
CA GLY A 47 17.94 53.63 3.64
C GLY A 47 18.33 52.15 3.73
N THR A 48 19.16 51.78 4.72
CA THR A 48 19.55 50.37 4.95
C THR A 48 18.37 49.55 5.47
N GLN A 49 17.52 50.13 6.33
CA GLN A 49 16.29 49.45 6.78
C GLN A 49 15.34 49.18 5.61
N GLN A 50 15.17 50.15 4.70
CA GLN A 50 14.33 49.97 3.52
C GLN A 50 14.89 48.92 2.55
N GLN A 51 16.21 48.87 2.35
CA GLN A 51 16.85 47.85 1.53
C GLN A 51 16.65 46.44 2.10
N LEU A 52 16.88 46.26 3.41
CA LEU A 52 16.65 44.99 4.09
C LEU A 52 15.18 44.56 4.03
N PHE A 53 14.26 45.50 4.18
CA PHE A 53 12.82 45.23 4.05
C PHE A 53 12.47 44.72 2.65
N ASN A 54 12.95 45.40 1.61
CA ASN A 54 12.71 45.00 0.22
C ASN A 54 13.34 43.63 -0.09
N ALA A 55 14.57 43.40 0.37
CA ALA A 55 15.27 42.13 0.15
C ALA A 55 14.58 40.95 0.87
N SER A 56 14.09 41.19 2.09
CA SER A 56 13.35 40.18 2.85
C SER A 56 11.99 39.86 2.22
N ARG A 57 11.31 40.87 1.69
CA ARG A 57 10.09 40.68 0.91
C ARG A 57 10.36 39.81 -0.31
N GLN A 58 11.39 40.15 -1.10
CA GLN A 58 11.78 39.38 -2.28
C GLN A 58 12.14 37.94 -1.93
N TYR A 59 12.83 37.73 -0.80
CA TYR A 59 13.16 36.39 -0.31
C TYR A 59 11.93 35.54 -0.01
N ILE A 60 10.94 36.11 0.69
CA ILE A 60 9.68 35.42 1.01
C ILE A 60 8.92 35.08 -0.27
N GLU A 61 8.76 36.04 -1.18
CA GLU A 61 8.08 35.85 -2.47
C GLU A 61 8.76 34.72 -3.27
N ASN A 62 10.10 34.78 -3.41
CA ASN A 62 10.89 33.74 -4.07
C ASN A 62 10.74 32.36 -3.40
N TYR A 63 10.78 32.31 -2.06
CA TYR A 63 10.63 31.06 -1.31
C TYR A 63 9.24 30.44 -1.56
N GLN A 64 8.18 31.27 -1.56
CA GLN A 64 6.83 30.81 -1.83
C GLN A 64 6.66 30.27 -3.25
N GLU A 65 7.13 31.01 -4.25
CA GLU A 65 7.03 30.61 -5.65
C GLU A 65 7.79 29.32 -5.94
N ARG A 66 9.00 29.17 -5.38
CA ARG A 66 9.86 28.00 -5.63
C ARG A 66 9.46 26.76 -4.83
N HIS A 67 8.99 26.93 -3.59
CA HIS A 67 8.87 25.83 -2.64
C HIS A 67 7.45 25.60 -2.10
N CYS A 68 6.54 26.57 -2.24
CA CYS A 68 5.18 26.47 -1.70
C CYS A 68 4.11 26.26 -2.77
N ILE A 69 4.52 25.99 -4.01
CA ILE A 69 3.66 25.61 -5.13
C ILE A 69 3.96 24.16 -5.50
N LEU A 70 2.91 23.35 -5.55
CA LEU A 70 2.95 21.96 -5.98
C LEU A 70 2.30 21.83 -7.36
N LYS A 71 3.00 21.19 -8.28
CA LYS A 71 2.48 20.79 -9.58
C LYS A 71 3.05 19.42 -9.89
N VAL A 72 2.24 18.39 -9.67
CA VAL A 72 2.56 17.00 -10.01
C VAL A 72 2.02 16.71 -11.41
N LEU A 73 2.65 15.78 -12.11
CA LEU A 73 2.24 15.39 -13.46
C LEU A 73 0.76 14.92 -13.48
N GLY A 74 0.03 15.36 -14.51
CA GLY A 74 -1.41 15.11 -14.63
C GLY A 74 -2.33 16.14 -13.94
N MET A 75 -1.78 17.05 -13.11
CA MET A 75 -2.51 18.22 -12.61
C MET A 75 -2.73 19.25 -13.72
N ARG A 76 -3.94 19.81 -13.80
CA ARG A 76 -4.27 20.89 -14.76
C ARG A 76 -3.60 22.21 -14.38
N GLU A 77 -3.63 22.54 -13.10
CA GLU A 77 -3.11 23.79 -12.55
C GLU A 77 -2.26 23.52 -11.30
N PRO A 78 -1.22 24.35 -11.04
CA PRO A 78 -0.48 24.29 -9.80
C PRO A 78 -1.38 24.62 -8.59
N VAL A 79 -1.11 24.01 -7.44
CA VAL A 79 -1.81 24.27 -6.17
C VAL A 79 -0.84 24.73 -5.10
N SER A 80 -1.34 25.50 -4.13
CA SER A 80 -0.55 25.89 -2.96
C SER A 80 -0.29 24.67 -2.08
N LEU A 81 0.97 24.46 -1.67
CA LEU A 81 1.37 23.43 -0.74
C LEU A 81 0.48 23.39 0.50
N ASP A 82 0.25 24.54 1.11
CA ASP A 82 -0.50 24.66 2.37
C ASP A 82 -1.92 24.10 2.27
N SER A 83 -2.52 24.25 1.09
CA SER A 83 -3.90 23.90 0.87
C SER A 83 -4.17 22.43 0.67
N VAL A 84 -3.14 21.68 0.26
CA VAL A 84 -3.21 20.23 0.03
C VAL A 84 -2.40 19.45 1.06
N TYR A 85 -1.62 20.15 1.89
CA TYR A 85 -0.77 19.53 2.91
C TYR A 85 -1.60 18.76 3.91
N THR A 86 -1.17 17.53 4.17
CA THR A 86 -1.71 16.69 5.24
C THR A 86 -0.57 16.41 6.22
N ALA A 87 -0.83 16.58 7.51
CA ALA A 87 0.17 16.37 8.55
C ALA A 87 0.76 14.96 8.46
N VAL A 88 2.09 14.88 8.49
CA VAL A 88 2.82 13.60 8.46
C VAL A 88 3.12 13.13 9.89
N ARG A 89 3.22 11.82 10.07
CA ARG A 89 3.60 11.21 11.34
C ARG A 89 4.97 10.55 11.20
N PHE A 90 5.76 10.59 12.28
CA PHE A 90 7.04 9.91 12.38
C PHE A 90 6.98 8.74 13.36
N LEU A 91 7.74 7.70 13.06
CA LEU A 91 8.08 6.62 13.97
C LEU A 91 9.41 6.97 14.65
N ASP A 92 9.51 6.68 15.95
CA ASP A 92 10.77 6.85 16.70
C ASP A 92 11.88 5.96 16.12
N GLY A 93 13.09 6.53 16.04
CA GLY A 93 14.24 6.00 15.29
C GLY A 93 14.96 4.79 15.91
N ASP A 94 14.51 4.26 17.04
CA ASP A 94 15.11 3.06 17.70
C ASP A 94 15.07 1.81 16.80
N GLY A 95 14.42 1.91 15.65
CA GLY A 95 14.13 0.85 14.71
C GLY A 95 14.93 0.80 13.42
N LEU A 96 15.96 1.62 13.20
CA LEU A 96 16.84 1.44 12.03
C LEU A 96 17.64 0.15 12.21
N ARG A 97 17.04 -0.95 11.79
CA ARG A 97 17.57 -2.32 11.79
C ARG A 97 18.75 -2.42 10.81
N GLN A 98 19.86 -1.77 11.12
CA GLN A 98 21.08 -1.82 10.31
C GLN A 98 21.65 -3.25 10.23
N PHE A 99 21.26 -4.17 11.13
CA PHE A 99 21.83 -5.51 11.23
C PHE A 99 20.80 -6.67 11.16
N VAL A 100 19.64 -6.47 10.53
CA VAL A 100 18.63 -7.54 10.39
C VAL A 100 18.70 -8.14 8.99
N SER A 101 19.00 -9.45 8.92
CA SER A 101 19.09 -10.17 7.64
C SER A 101 17.75 -10.19 6.89
N ALA A 102 17.81 -10.38 5.57
CA ALA A 102 16.62 -10.55 4.72
C ALA A 102 15.65 -11.62 5.27
N GLN A 103 16.17 -12.74 5.78
CA GLN A 103 15.38 -13.81 6.37
C GLN A 103 14.65 -13.38 7.65
N ALA A 104 15.32 -12.64 8.53
CA ALA A 104 14.71 -12.16 9.77
C ALA A 104 13.62 -11.09 9.50
N MET A 105 13.79 -10.27 8.46
CA MET A 105 12.74 -9.36 8.01
C MET A 105 11.54 -10.11 7.40
N GLU A 106 11.79 -11.15 6.63
CA GLU A 106 10.74 -11.99 6.06
C GLU A 106 9.91 -12.68 7.14
N GLN A 107 10.56 -13.22 8.18
CA GLN A 107 9.86 -13.83 9.30
C GLN A 107 8.97 -12.81 10.04
N ALA A 108 9.51 -11.63 10.36
CA ALA A 108 8.77 -10.57 11.04
C ALA A 108 7.56 -10.08 10.22
N PHE A 109 7.71 -9.98 8.89
CA PHE A 109 6.61 -9.64 7.99
C PHE A 109 5.48 -10.67 8.08
N ARG A 110 5.82 -11.96 8.01
CA ARG A 110 4.86 -13.07 8.00
C ARG A 110 4.11 -13.22 9.33
N GLU A 111 4.76 -12.90 10.46
CA GLU A 111 4.13 -12.90 11.79
C GLU A 111 3.01 -11.85 11.92
N THR A 112 3.12 -10.73 11.18
CA THR A 112 2.18 -9.61 11.27
C THR A 112 0.86 -9.85 10.52
N ARG A 113 0.78 -10.89 9.65
CA ARG A 113 -0.37 -11.22 8.77
C ARG A 113 -0.94 -10.03 7.97
N SER A 114 -0.14 -8.99 7.75
CA SER A 114 -0.50 -7.79 7.01
C SER A 114 0.03 -7.89 5.58
N ARG A 115 -0.74 -7.44 4.58
CA ARG A 115 -0.24 -7.29 3.19
C ARG A 115 0.79 -6.18 3.03
N ARG A 116 0.92 -5.32 4.05
CA ARG A 116 1.81 -4.15 4.03
C ARG A 116 3.13 -4.51 4.67
N LEU A 117 4.22 -4.21 3.96
CA LEU A 117 5.60 -4.28 4.44
C LEU A 117 5.80 -3.17 5.51
N ARG A 118 5.11 -3.29 6.64
CA ARG A 118 5.12 -2.31 7.72
C ARG A 118 6.54 -2.14 8.25
N GLN A 119 7.06 -0.93 8.15
CA GLN A 119 8.08 -0.47 9.08
C GLN A 119 7.40 -0.20 10.42
N GLN A 120 7.42 -1.21 11.29
CA GLN A 120 7.28 -1.16 12.76
C GLN A 120 5.98 -0.65 13.39
N GLU A 121 5.55 -1.37 14.44
CA GLU A 121 4.72 -0.83 15.51
C GLU A 121 5.61 0.02 16.43
N GLY A 122 5.59 1.32 16.20
CA GLY A 122 6.23 2.32 17.05
C GLY A 122 5.25 3.40 17.43
N LYS A 123 5.51 4.13 18.52
CA LYS A 123 4.70 5.30 18.88
C LYS A 123 4.82 6.33 17.75
N LYS A 124 3.69 6.63 17.12
CA LYS A 124 3.61 7.67 16.09
C LYS A 124 3.60 9.03 16.75
N GLN A 125 4.42 9.95 16.25
CA GLN A 125 4.49 11.33 16.70
C GLN A 125 4.19 12.27 15.53
N GLU A 126 3.47 13.36 15.79
CA GLU A 126 3.17 14.37 14.78
C GLU A 126 4.46 15.04 14.29
N GLY A 127 4.64 15.13 12.97
CA GLY A 127 5.92 15.50 12.38
C GLY A 127 6.40 16.90 12.76
N LEU A 128 5.46 17.84 12.90
CA LEU A 128 5.77 19.19 13.35
C LEU A 128 6.20 19.24 14.82
N ALA A 129 5.61 18.41 15.69
CA ALA A 129 6.03 18.31 17.09
C ALA A 129 7.47 17.79 17.19
N VAL A 130 7.83 16.79 16.38
CA VAL A 130 9.20 16.27 16.30
C VAL A 130 10.16 17.34 15.76
N ALA A 131 9.79 18.07 14.70
CA ALA A 131 10.63 19.14 14.17
C ALA A 131 10.84 20.27 15.18
N ASN A 132 9.83 20.60 16.01
CA ASN A 132 9.96 21.56 17.10
C ASN A 132 10.89 21.06 18.22
N ALA A 133 10.84 19.76 18.55
CA ALA A 133 11.62 19.19 19.63
C ALA A 133 13.10 18.97 19.26
N LYS A 134 13.38 18.58 18.01
CA LYS A 134 14.72 18.16 17.58
C LYS A 134 15.39 19.24 16.71
N PRO A 135 16.54 19.81 17.13
CA PRO A 135 17.25 20.83 16.35
C PRO A 135 18.00 20.26 15.15
N TYR A 136 18.41 18.98 15.19
CA TYR A 136 19.03 18.26 14.07
C TYR A 136 18.19 17.02 13.76
N LEU A 137 17.45 17.05 12.66
CA LEU A 137 16.48 16.02 12.31
C LEU A 137 16.83 15.40 10.96
N MET A 138 16.98 14.07 10.93
CA MET A 138 17.12 13.31 9.68
C MET A 138 15.80 12.61 9.41
N VAL A 139 15.12 13.04 8.35
CA VAL A 139 13.83 12.49 7.93
C VAL A 139 14.07 11.40 6.89
N LEU A 140 13.91 10.17 7.32
CA LEU A 140 14.01 8.98 6.49
C LEU A 140 12.61 8.54 6.04
N GLY A 141 12.52 7.86 4.90
CA GLY A 141 11.25 7.31 4.47
C GLY A 141 11.28 6.74 3.06
N ALA A 142 10.23 6.01 2.72
CA ALA A 142 10.05 5.43 1.40
C ALA A 142 9.95 6.50 0.28
N PRO A 143 10.16 6.09 -0.98
CA PRO A 143 9.82 6.90 -2.16
C PRO A 143 8.36 7.35 -2.12
N GLY A 144 8.06 8.59 -2.51
CA GLY A 144 6.69 9.11 -2.53
C GLY A 144 6.05 9.37 -1.15
N ALA A 145 6.77 9.14 -0.04
CA ALA A 145 6.24 9.34 1.32
C ALA A 145 5.96 10.80 1.68
N GLY A 146 6.54 11.77 0.94
CA GLY A 146 6.34 13.21 1.18
C GLY A 146 7.46 13.92 1.94
N LYS A 147 8.67 13.36 2.00
CA LYS A 147 9.85 13.97 2.68
C LYS A 147 10.12 15.41 2.23
N SER A 148 10.32 15.64 0.93
CA SER A 148 10.51 16.98 0.36
C SER A 148 9.35 17.92 0.66
N THR A 149 8.12 17.40 0.63
CA THR A 149 6.89 18.14 0.95
C THR A 149 6.88 18.57 2.42
N PHE A 150 7.33 17.71 3.33
CA PHE A 150 7.50 18.02 4.74
C PHE A 150 8.55 19.11 4.97
N LEU A 151 9.74 19.03 4.36
CA LEU A 151 10.76 20.07 4.49
C LEU A 151 10.24 21.43 3.99
N ARG A 152 9.61 21.46 2.80
CA ARG A 152 8.99 22.67 2.25
C ARG A 152 7.94 23.25 3.19
N LYS A 153 7.11 22.40 3.80
CA LYS A 153 6.12 22.80 4.79
C LYS A 153 6.78 23.36 6.06
N MET A 154 7.86 22.78 6.55
CA MET A 154 8.60 23.32 7.71
C MET A 154 9.16 24.70 7.44
N GLY A 155 9.69 24.95 6.24
CA GLY A 155 10.15 26.30 5.89
C GLY A 155 9.00 27.29 5.71
N LEU A 156 7.90 26.87 5.06
CA LEU A 156 6.68 27.68 5.04
C LEU A 156 6.20 28.00 6.46
N GLU A 157 6.25 27.01 7.35
CA GLU A 157 5.93 27.16 8.76
C GLU A 157 6.99 27.95 9.55
N ALA A 158 8.19 28.20 9.05
CA ALA A 158 9.12 29.14 9.70
C ALA A 158 8.80 30.60 9.32
N LEU A 159 8.24 30.82 8.11
CA LEU A 159 7.96 32.15 7.59
C LEU A 159 6.75 32.84 8.25
N ARG A 160 5.72 32.16 8.77
CA ARG A 160 4.47 32.83 9.23
C ARG A 160 4.53 33.39 10.67
N GLY A 161 5.62 33.22 11.40
CA GLY A 161 5.85 33.66 12.79
C GLY A 161 4.71 33.44 13.80
N LYS A 162 4.26 34.53 14.45
CA LYS A 162 3.38 34.51 15.66
C LYS A 162 1.99 33.86 15.46
N ARG A 163 1.62 33.44 14.25
CA ARG A 163 0.36 32.73 13.97
C ARG A 163 0.49 31.20 14.04
N GLN A 164 1.62 30.64 14.51
CA GLN A 164 2.05 29.29 14.09
C GLN A 164 2.32 28.24 15.15
N GLU A 165 2.29 27.02 14.64
CA GLU A 165 2.62 25.76 15.26
C GLU A 165 4.15 25.45 15.26
N PHE A 166 4.98 26.06 14.39
CA PHE A 166 6.45 25.99 14.49
C PHE A 166 6.98 27.09 15.43
N GLN A 167 7.76 26.68 16.44
CA GLN A 167 8.01 27.51 17.62
C GLN A 167 9.28 28.37 17.52
N HIS A 168 10.09 28.17 16.48
CA HIS A 168 11.43 28.75 16.37
C HIS A 168 11.45 29.92 15.39
N ARG A 169 12.05 31.04 15.81
CA ARG A 169 12.19 32.25 14.97
C ARG A 169 13.44 32.16 14.11
N CYS A 170 13.32 31.48 12.97
CA CYS A 170 14.41 31.22 12.05
C CYS A 170 14.04 31.61 10.61
N ILE A 171 15.03 31.95 9.80
CA ILE A 171 14.88 32.15 8.36
C ILE A 171 15.13 30.80 7.68
N PRO A 172 14.16 30.23 6.94
CA PRO A 172 14.32 28.94 6.30
C PRO A 172 15.14 29.06 5.02
N VAL A 173 16.16 28.23 4.89
CA VAL A 173 16.96 28.09 3.65
C VAL A 173 16.79 26.68 3.13
N PHE A 174 16.23 26.54 1.93
CA PHE A 174 15.97 25.25 1.30
C PHE A 174 17.06 24.94 0.27
N ILE A 175 17.79 23.84 0.49
CA ILE A 175 18.91 23.41 -0.34
C ILE A 175 18.59 22.02 -0.90
N GLU A 176 18.41 21.95 -2.21
CA GLU A 176 18.33 20.68 -2.93
C GLU A 176 19.74 20.12 -3.11
N LEU A 177 20.07 19.03 -2.42
CA LEU A 177 21.42 18.47 -2.42
C LEU A 177 21.84 17.95 -3.80
N LYS A 178 20.88 17.58 -4.66
CA LYS A 178 21.12 17.24 -6.08
C LYS A 178 21.72 18.38 -6.90
N ARG A 179 21.74 19.63 -6.42
CA ARG A 179 22.36 20.78 -7.13
C ARG A 179 23.84 20.92 -6.81
N LEU A 180 24.36 20.17 -5.84
CA LEU A 180 25.76 20.20 -5.41
C LEU A 180 26.62 19.32 -6.33
N ASN A 181 26.70 19.67 -7.62
CA ASN A 181 27.24 18.77 -8.65
C ASN A 181 28.66 19.08 -9.14
N THR A 182 29.29 20.15 -8.66
CA THR A 182 30.57 20.61 -9.21
C THR A 182 31.48 21.21 -8.14
N GLY A 183 32.53 20.48 -7.76
CA GLY A 183 33.64 20.99 -6.95
C GLY A 183 33.49 20.78 -5.44
N ALA A 184 34.27 21.54 -4.66
CA ALA A 184 34.19 21.52 -3.20
C ALA A 184 32.82 22.05 -2.75
N ILE A 185 32.11 21.29 -1.93
CA ILE A 185 30.79 21.64 -1.44
C ILE A 185 30.93 22.71 -0.36
N ASP A 186 30.52 23.93 -0.70
CA ASP A 186 30.51 25.07 0.22
C ASP A 186 29.07 25.50 0.50
N LEU A 187 28.51 25.00 1.60
CA LEU A 187 27.14 25.31 2.01
C LEU A 187 26.98 26.78 2.43
N GLU A 188 28.02 27.43 2.97
CA GLU A 188 27.97 28.86 3.30
C GLU A 188 27.77 29.66 2.01
N GLN A 189 28.56 29.38 0.97
CA GLN A 189 28.45 30.08 -0.31
C GLN A 189 27.09 29.83 -0.99
N VAL A 190 26.51 28.64 -0.88
CA VAL A 190 25.15 28.37 -1.38
C VAL A 190 24.12 29.28 -0.70
N ILE A 191 24.21 29.43 0.62
CA ILE A 191 23.32 30.31 1.39
C ILE A 191 23.56 31.79 1.03
N VAL A 192 24.83 32.20 0.87
CA VAL A 192 25.17 33.56 0.44
C VAL A 192 24.52 33.89 -0.90
N ASN A 193 24.60 32.99 -1.88
CA ASN A 193 24.02 33.19 -3.20
C ASN A 193 22.49 33.36 -3.15
N GLU A 194 21.80 32.63 -2.26
CA GLU A 194 20.35 32.78 -2.08
C GLU A 194 19.97 34.17 -1.54
N PHE A 195 20.70 34.69 -0.56
CA PHE A 195 20.46 36.04 -0.03
C PHE A 195 20.90 37.15 -1.00
N GLU A 196 22.00 36.94 -1.73
CA GLU A 196 22.48 37.86 -2.76
C GLU A 196 21.48 38.01 -3.91
N THR A 197 20.90 36.89 -4.37
CA THR A 197 19.86 36.88 -5.41
C THR A 197 18.62 37.71 -5.00
N CYS A 198 18.36 37.82 -3.69
CA CYS A 198 17.25 38.60 -3.14
C CYS A 198 17.63 40.06 -2.82
N GLY A 199 18.88 40.47 -3.07
CA GLY A 199 19.34 41.85 -2.88
C GLY A 199 19.67 42.22 -1.43
N PHE A 200 20.03 41.25 -0.58
CA PHE A 200 20.49 41.56 0.78
C PHE A 200 21.80 42.35 0.76
N PRO A 201 21.92 43.46 1.54
CA PRO A 201 23.16 44.21 1.64
C PRO A 201 24.21 43.37 2.39
N ASP A 202 25.43 43.32 1.85
CA ASP A 202 26.51 42.45 2.36
C ASP A 202 26.02 41.03 2.64
N ALA A 203 25.46 40.37 1.63
CA ALA A 203 24.88 39.02 1.75
C ALA A 203 25.85 38.02 2.43
N LYS A 204 27.15 38.18 2.21
CA LYS A 204 28.19 37.36 2.86
C LYS A 204 28.27 37.62 4.37
N GLY A 205 28.42 38.88 4.79
CA GLY A 205 28.44 39.23 6.22
C GLY A 205 27.12 38.92 6.92
N PHE A 206 25.99 39.14 6.23
CA PHE A 206 24.66 38.76 6.70
C PHE A 206 24.56 37.25 6.95
N THR A 207 24.95 36.44 5.97
CA THR A 207 24.90 34.97 6.06
C THR A 207 25.73 34.45 7.22
N ARG A 208 26.99 34.90 7.34
CA ARG A 208 27.88 34.47 8.43
C ARG A 208 27.28 34.78 9.79
N LYS A 209 26.76 35.99 10.00
CA LYS A 209 26.13 36.36 11.26
C LYS A 209 24.86 35.59 11.54
N ALA A 210 24.02 35.37 10.53
CA ALA A 210 22.82 34.56 10.68
C ALA A 210 23.17 33.13 11.12
N LEU A 211 24.23 32.55 10.55
CA LEU A 211 24.77 31.24 10.94
C LEU A 211 25.35 31.24 12.36
N GLU A 212 26.24 32.17 12.70
CA GLU A 212 26.89 32.27 14.03
C GLU A 212 25.89 32.48 15.19
N GLN A 213 24.76 33.14 14.89
CA GLN A 213 23.70 33.46 15.85
C GLN A 213 22.59 32.40 15.90
N GLY A 214 22.62 31.37 15.06
CA GLY A 214 21.59 30.32 15.06
C GLY A 214 20.23 30.78 14.51
N ARG A 215 20.23 31.75 13.59
CA ARG A 215 18.99 32.35 13.06
C ARG A 215 18.45 31.65 11.81
N LEU A 216 19.07 30.57 11.36
CA LEU A 216 18.65 29.84 10.16
C LEU A 216 17.99 28.48 10.49
N LEU A 217 16.98 28.13 9.70
CA LEU A 217 16.44 26.79 9.57
C LEU A 217 16.93 26.23 8.23
N ILE A 218 17.92 25.35 8.26
CA ILE A 218 18.58 24.84 7.07
C ILE A 218 17.93 23.50 6.70
N LEU A 219 17.29 23.47 5.54
CA LEU A 219 16.53 22.34 5.02
C LEU A 219 17.33 21.69 3.89
N LEU A 220 17.87 20.50 4.14
CA LEU A 220 18.73 19.78 3.21
C LEU A 220 17.92 18.63 2.57
N ASP A 221 17.41 18.85 1.35
CA ASP A 221 16.53 17.87 0.70
C ASP A 221 17.28 16.94 -0.26
N GLY A 222 17.02 15.64 -0.14
CA GLY A 222 17.43 14.64 -1.12
C GLY A 222 18.90 14.24 -1.01
N LEU A 223 19.35 13.80 0.16
CA LEU A 223 20.72 13.25 0.29
C LEU A 223 20.93 12.03 -0.62
N ASP A 224 19.88 11.25 -0.85
CA ASP A 224 19.85 10.14 -1.80
C ASP A 224 20.02 10.56 -3.28
N GLU A 225 19.84 11.85 -3.59
CA GLU A 225 19.94 12.38 -4.95
C GLU A 225 21.35 12.90 -5.27
N VAL A 226 22.27 12.90 -4.29
CA VAL A 226 23.67 13.25 -4.51
C VAL A 226 24.35 12.10 -5.27
N PRO A 227 25.10 12.38 -6.35
CA PRO A 227 25.85 11.35 -7.06
C PRO A 227 26.77 10.56 -6.12
N THR A 228 26.83 9.24 -6.28
CA THR A 228 27.58 8.31 -5.40
C THR A 228 29.04 8.74 -5.19
N ALA A 229 29.70 9.21 -6.26
CA ALA A 229 31.07 9.71 -6.20
C ALA A 229 31.25 10.96 -5.30
N GLN A 230 30.20 11.76 -5.13
CA GLN A 230 30.19 12.99 -4.32
C GLN A 230 29.51 12.81 -2.98
N LEU A 231 28.87 11.66 -2.71
CA LEU A 231 28.11 11.43 -1.49
C LEU A 231 28.98 11.52 -0.23
N THR A 232 30.15 10.87 -0.21
CA THR A 232 31.05 10.93 0.96
C THR A 232 31.61 12.34 1.20
N PRO A 233 32.14 13.06 0.18
CA PRO A 233 32.47 14.48 0.31
C PRO A 233 31.31 15.35 0.80
N ALA A 234 30.10 15.15 0.28
CA ALA A 234 28.91 15.90 0.68
C ALA A 234 28.56 15.67 2.14
N ILE A 235 28.57 14.41 2.59
CA ILE A 235 28.30 14.08 3.99
C ILE A 235 29.32 14.72 4.91
N ARG A 236 30.62 14.68 4.56
CA ARG A 236 31.67 15.34 5.34
C ARG A 236 31.47 16.86 5.39
N ALA A 237 31.22 17.50 4.24
CA ALA A 237 30.98 18.93 4.18
C ALA A 237 29.75 19.35 5.00
N ILE A 238 28.67 18.57 4.96
CA ILE A 238 27.48 18.81 5.79
C ILE A 238 27.82 18.64 7.27
N GLN A 239 28.55 17.60 7.67
CA GLN A 239 28.95 17.37 9.05
C GLN A 239 29.83 18.51 9.58
N ASP A 240 30.89 18.86 8.85
CA ASP A 240 31.81 19.95 9.21
C ASP A 240 31.05 21.29 9.32
N PHE A 241 30.11 21.56 8.41
CA PHE A 241 29.29 22.76 8.44
C PHE A 241 28.31 22.80 9.62
N VAL A 242 27.66 21.67 9.93
CA VAL A 242 26.76 21.55 11.10
C VAL A 242 27.54 21.66 12.41
N ASP A 243 28.75 21.11 12.47
CA ASP A 243 29.63 21.20 13.63
C ASP A 243 30.14 22.62 13.84
N HIS A 244 30.45 23.34 12.75
CA HIS A 244 30.89 24.73 12.81
C HIS A 244 29.76 25.71 13.19
N TYR A 245 28.56 25.53 12.65
CA TYR A 245 27.42 26.44 12.83
C TYR A 245 26.29 25.84 13.68
N ASP A 246 26.69 25.33 14.84
CA ASP A 246 25.86 24.46 15.67
C ASP A 246 24.56 25.04 16.23
N LYS A 247 24.45 26.37 16.36
CA LYS A 247 23.26 27.01 16.92
C LYS A 247 22.05 27.02 15.99
N ASN A 248 22.23 26.70 14.71
CA ASN A 248 21.12 26.65 13.74
C ASN A 248 20.30 25.37 13.88
N ARG A 249 19.12 25.37 13.27
CA ARG A 249 18.29 24.18 13.16
C ARG A 249 18.45 23.56 11.78
N TYR A 250 18.52 22.24 11.74
CA TYR A 250 18.78 21.45 10.54
C TYR A 250 17.72 20.37 10.38
N ILE A 251 17.14 20.29 9.20
CA ILE A 251 16.27 19.17 8.81
C ILE A 251 16.81 18.64 7.48
N ALA A 252 17.31 17.41 7.49
CA ALA A 252 17.78 16.73 6.30
C ALA A 252 16.79 15.63 5.89
N SER A 253 16.73 15.29 4.61
CA SER A 253 15.92 14.19 4.11
C SER A 253 16.75 13.18 3.31
N CYS A 254 16.44 11.90 3.48
CA CYS A 254 17.09 10.83 2.73
C CYS A 254 16.13 9.64 2.54
N ARG A 255 16.34 8.84 1.49
CA ARG A 255 15.77 7.49 1.43
C ARG A 255 16.50 6.60 2.44
N ILE A 256 15.74 5.71 3.09
CA ILE A 256 16.31 4.70 4.01
C ILE A 256 17.42 3.90 3.31
N ALA A 257 17.19 3.51 2.06
CA ALA A 257 18.14 2.73 1.26
C ALA A 257 19.49 3.43 0.98
N ALA A 258 19.49 4.75 0.88
CA ALA A 258 20.71 5.52 0.61
C ALA A 258 21.39 5.99 1.91
N TYR A 259 20.74 5.80 3.06
CA TYR A 259 21.23 6.27 4.34
C TYR A 259 22.21 5.27 4.98
N ARG A 260 23.47 5.37 4.57
CA ARG A 260 24.57 4.48 5.05
C ARG A 260 25.47 5.13 6.11
N SER A 261 25.18 6.36 6.49
CA SER A 261 26.09 7.20 7.29
C SER A 261 25.41 7.70 8.54
N ASN A 262 26.07 7.52 9.69
CA ASN A 262 25.59 8.06 10.95
C ASN A 262 25.96 9.54 11.06
N PHE A 263 24.99 10.44 10.84
CA PHE A 263 25.19 11.87 11.13
C PHE A 263 25.16 12.07 12.65
N ARG A 264 26.34 12.22 13.26
CA ARG A 264 26.53 12.20 14.73
C ARG A 264 25.56 13.05 15.54
N ARG A 265 25.14 14.22 15.01
CA ARG A 265 24.26 15.17 15.71
C ARG A 265 22.78 14.98 15.39
N PHE A 266 22.48 14.30 14.29
CA PHE A 266 21.11 14.16 13.81
C PHE A 266 20.39 13.07 14.58
N SER A 267 19.13 13.35 14.89
CA SER A 267 18.21 12.33 15.33
C SER A 267 17.45 11.79 14.13
N ASP A 268 17.58 10.49 13.89
CA ASP A 268 16.89 9.83 12.80
C ASP A 268 15.43 9.56 13.15
N VAL A 269 14.53 9.84 12.22
CA VAL A 269 13.12 9.48 12.30
C VAL A 269 12.63 8.95 10.96
N THR A 270 11.68 8.04 11.00
CA THR A 270 11.10 7.44 9.78
C THR A 270 9.69 7.95 9.56
N MET A 271 9.41 8.47 8.37
CA MET A 271 8.09 8.89 7.93
C MET A 271 7.15 7.68 7.82
N ALA A 272 6.05 7.74 8.57
CA ALA A 272 5.02 6.71 8.55
C ALA A 272 4.15 6.82 7.29
N GLU A 273 3.61 5.69 6.85
CA GLU A 273 2.53 5.64 5.87
C GLU A 273 1.28 6.37 6.41
N PHE A 274 0.47 6.92 5.50
CA PHE A 274 -0.78 7.56 5.88
C PHE A 274 -1.75 6.56 6.49
N GLU A 275 -2.48 6.96 7.52
CA GLU A 275 -3.62 6.22 8.05
C GLU A 275 -4.94 6.72 7.45
N ASP A 276 -6.03 5.98 7.66
CA ASP A 276 -7.34 6.29 7.08
C ASP A 276 -7.78 7.74 7.37
N ASP A 277 -7.46 8.29 8.54
CA ASP A 277 -7.74 9.69 8.89
C ASP A 277 -6.91 10.68 8.05
N GLN A 278 -5.62 10.39 7.83
CA GLN A 278 -4.76 11.21 6.97
C GLN A 278 -5.18 11.11 5.51
N ILE A 279 -5.59 9.93 5.03
CA ILE A 279 -6.10 9.73 3.67
C ILE A 279 -7.38 10.55 3.45
N GLN A 280 -8.33 10.46 4.38
CA GLN A 280 -9.57 11.24 4.31
C GLN A 280 -9.29 12.75 4.32
N GLN A 281 -8.37 13.19 5.20
CA GLN A 281 -7.99 14.60 5.26
C GLN A 281 -7.32 15.07 3.96
N PHE A 282 -6.44 14.25 3.38
CA PHE A 282 -5.81 14.55 2.10
C PHE A 282 -6.85 14.70 0.98
N ILE A 283 -7.82 13.78 0.89
CA ILE A 283 -8.89 13.84 -0.11
C ILE A 283 -9.71 15.12 0.03
N ARG A 284 -10.04 15.52 1.26
CA ARG A 284 -10.75 16.79 1.56
C ARG A 284 -9.94 18.02 1.15
N ASN A 285 -8.65 18.01 1.45
CA ASN A 285 -7.75 19.11 1.09
C ASN A 285 -7.55 19.20 -0.43
N TRP A 286 -7.57 18.06 -1.13
CA TRP A 286 -7.45 17.98 -2.58
C TRP A 286 -8.69 18.54 -3.30
N PHE A 287 -9.88 18.07 -2.95
CA PHE A 287 -11.15 18.46 -3.56
C PHE A 287 -11.80 19.63 -2.83
N ARG A 288 -11.23 20.82 -3.02
CA ARG A 288 -11.56 22.05 -2.27
C ARG A 288 -12.16 23.18 -3.12
N SER A 289 -12.38 22.97 -4.42
CA SER A 289 -12.98 24.03 -5.25
C SER A 289 -14.44 24.27 -4.85
N PRO A 290 -15.03 25.45 -5.12
CA PRO A 290 -16.44 25.69 -4.87
C PRO A 290 -17.35 24.62 -5.51
N THR A 291 -16.99 24.15 -6.71
CA THR A 291 -17.67 23.07 -7.42
C THR A 291 -17.55 21.73 -6.69
N ASP A 292 -16.38 21.42 -6.14
CA ASP A 292 -16.16 20.18 -5.38
C ASP A 292 -17.01 20.15 -4.10
N TYR A 293 -17.13 21.28 -3.41
CA TYR A 293 -17.99 21.40 -2.22
C TYR A 293 -19.47 21.22 -2.57
N GLN A 294 -19.94 21.86 -3.64
CA GLN A 294 -21.32 21.73 -4.11
C GLN A 294 -21.67 20.28 -4.47
N THR A 295 -20.71 19.54 -5.03
CA THR A 295 -20.87 18.14 -5.44
C THR A 295 -20.49 17.13 -4.36
N GLN A 296 -20.05 17.60 -3.18
CA GLN A 296 -19.51 16.78 -2.10
C GLN A 296 -18.42 15.78 -2.57
N LYS A 297 -17.61 16.20 -3.54
CA LYS A 297 -16.67 15.32 -4.26
C LYS A 297 -15.66 14.61 -3.35
N ALA A 298 -15.21 15.29 -2.30
CA ALA A 298 -14.33 14.70 -1.30
C ALA A 298 -14.99 13.53 -0.55
N GLU A 299 -16.24 13.71 -0.10
CA GLU A 299 -16.96 12.70 0.68
C GLU A 299 -17.39 11.51 -0.19
N THR A 300 -17.77 11.78 -1.44
CA THR A 300 -18.07 10.71 -2.41
C THR A 300 -16.80 9.92 -2.76
N CYS A 301 -15.67 10.59 -3.01
CA CYS A 301 -14.38 9.94 -3.23
C CYS A 301 -13.98 9.03 -2.06
N TRP A 302 -14.08 9.55 -0.83
CA TRP A 302 -13.79 8.77 0.37
C TRP A 302 -14.71 7.55 0.51
N THR A 303 -16.01 7.76 0.31
CA THR A 303 -17.01 6.67 0.39
C THR A 303 -16.76 5.59 -0.66
N GLU A 304 -16.42 5.97 -1.90
CA GLU A 304 -16.04 5.03 -2.95
C GLU A 304 -14.77 4.25 -2.57
N LEU A 305 -13.78 4.90 -1.95
CA LEU A 305 -12.52 4.25 -1.54
C LEU A 305 -12.72 3.21 -0.43
N GLN A 306 -13.77 3.35 0.38
CA GLN A 306 -14.13 2.39 1.44
C GLN A 306 -14.87 1.15 0.92
N LYS A 307 -15.34 1.15 -0.33
CA LYS A 307 -16.06 -0.01 -0.89
C LYS A 307 -15.12 -1.21 -1.08
N PRO A 308 -15.61 -2.46 -0.88
CA PRO A 308 -14.81 -3.67 -1.09
C PRO A 308 -14.17 -3.76 -2.50
N GLN A 309 -14.87 -3.25 -3.51
CA GLN A 309 -14.39 -3.21 -4.89
C GLN A 309 -13.13 -2.33 -5.03
N ALA A 310 -13.05 -1.25 -4.26
CA ALA A 310 -11.93 -0.30 -4.25
C ALA A 310 -10.77 -0.72 -3.34
N ALA A 311 -10.79 -1.93 -2.75
CA ALA A 311 -9.75 -2.34 -1.81
C ALA A 311 -8.32 -2.25 -2.38
N GLY A 312 -8.12 -2.54 -3.68
CA GLY A 312 -6.82 -2.34 -4.33
C GLY A 312 -6.38 -0.87 -4.42
N ALA A 313 -7.34 0.04 -4.64
CA ALA A 313 -7.06 1.48 -4.59
C ALA A 313 -6.77 1.93 -3.15
N LYS A 314 -7.52 1.43 -2.16
CA LYS A 314 -7.30 1.73 -0.74
C LYS A 314 -5.90 1.32 -0.28
N GLU A 315 -5.38 0.18 -0.71
CA GLU A 315 -4.01 -0.23 -0.37
C GLU A 315 -2.96 0.74 -0.94
N LEU A 316 -3.13 1.27 -2.16
CA LEU A 316 -2.21 2.26 -2.72
C LEU A 316 -2.30 3.63 -2.03
N ALA A 317 -3.47 3.98 -1.48
CA ALA A 317 -3.75 5.30 -0.88
C ALA A 317 -2.88 5.63 0.36
N HIS A 318 -2.23 4.64 0.95
CA HIS A 318 -1.34 4.83 2.11
C HIS A 318 -0.03 5.57 1.77
N THR A 319 0.33 5.68 0.48
CA THR A 319 1.46 6.48 0.00
C THR A 319 0.96 7.79 -0.63
N PRO A 320 1.37 8.98 -0.15
CA PRO A 320 0.84 10.27 -0.63
C PRO A 320 0.95 10.48 -2.15
N LEU A 321 2.05 10.03 -2.77
CA LEU A 321 2.21 10.08 -4.23
C LEU A 321 1.13 9.28 -4.96
N LEU A 322 0.86 8.06 -4.52
CA LEU A 322 -0.14 7.19 -5.14
C LEU A 322 -1.56 7.66 -4.82
N LEU A 323 -1.79 8.24 -3.63
CA LEU A 323 -3.05 8.90 -3.30
C LEU A 323 -3.33 10.11 -4.19
N THR A 324 -2.30 10.89 -4.53
CA THR A 324 -2.40 11.99 -5.51
C THR A 324 -2.87 11.47 -6.86
N PHE A 325 -2.26 10.36 -7.35
CA PHE A 325 -2.69 9.70 -8.57
C PHE A 325 -4.14 9.21 -8.50
N LEU A 326 -4.54 8.57 -7.40
CA LEU A 326 -5.92 8.12 -7.21
C LEU A 326 -6.92 9.28 -7.25
N CYS A 327 -6.58 10.40 -6.62
CA CYS A 327 -7.42 11.60 -6.67
C CYS A 327 -7.51 12.16 -8.10
N LEU A 328 -6.42 12.16 -8.88
CA LEU A 328 -6.43 12.58 -10.29
C LEU A 328 -7.28 11.64 -11.17
N VAL A 329 -7.24 10.34 -10.92
CA VAL A 329 -8.09 9.36 -11.63
C VAL A 329 -9.55 9.61 -11.28
N TYR A 330 -9.86 9.71 -9.98
CA TYR A 330 -11.21 9.96 -9.50
C TYR A 330 -11.78 11.30 -10.00
N ASP A 331 -10.94 12.35 -10.08
CA ASP A 331 -11.34 13.66 -10.59
C ASP A 331 -11.92 13.59 -12.02
N ARG A 332 -11.37 12.67 -12.83
CA ARG A 332 -11.74 12.47 -14.25
C ARG A 332 -12.91 11.50 -14.44
N SER A 333 -12.99 10.43 -13.65
CA SER A 333 -13.95 9.33 -13.88
C SER A 333 -15.03 9.19 -12.80
N LEU A 334 -14.96 9.95 -11.70
CA LEU A 334 -15.84 9.84 -10.51
C LEU A 334 -15.93 8.42 -9.94
N SER A 335 -14.94 7.58 -10.24
CA SER A 335 -14.87 6.18 -9.89
C SER A 335 -13.43 5.69 -9.98
N PHE A 336 -13.06 4.72 -9.14
CA PHE A 336 -11.78 4.04 -9.25
C PHE A 336 -11.88 2.92 -10.30
N PRO A 337 -10.78 2.60 -11.01
CA PRO A 337 -10.77 1.48 -11.94
C PRO A 337 -11.16 0.18 -11.23
N SER A 338 -12.21 -0.48 -11.73
CA SER A 338 -12.66 -1.78 -11.20
C SER A 338 -11.61 -2.87 -11.39
N ASN A 339 -10.85 -2.80 -12.50
CA ASN A 339 -9.74 -3.68 -12.75
C ASN A 339 -8.46 -3.17 -12.04
N ARG A 340 -8.12 -3.85 -10.94
CA ARG A 340 -6.93 -3.56 -10.12
C ARG A 340 -5.63 -3.73 -10.89
N SER A 341 -5.56 -4.65 -11.85
CA SER A 341 -4.33 -4.86 -12.63
C SER A 341 -4.01 -3.67 -13.52
N VAL A 342 -5.05 -3.03 -14.08
CA VAL A 342 -4.92 -1.77 -14.85
C VAL A 342 -4.48 -0.63 -13.93
N LEU A 343 -5.03 -0.56 -12.72
CA LEU A 343 -4.65 0.44 -11.74
C LEU A 343 -3.17 0.31 -11.34
N TYR A 344 -2.72 -0.91 -11.02
CA TYR A 344 -1.33 -1.18 -10.63
C TYR A 344 -0.36 -0.94 -11.78
N ARG A 345 -0.71 -1.31 -13.02
CA ARG A 345 0.10 -0.98 -14.20
C ARG A 345 0.30 0.52 -14.36
N LYS A 346 -0.77 1.31 -14.23
CA LYS A 346 -0.68 2.77 -14.30
C LYS A 346 0.17 3.35 -13.18
N ALA A 347 0.00 2.87 -11.95
CA ALA A 347 0.81 3.28 -10.81
C ALA A 347 2.31 2.95 -11.03
N LEU A 348 2.61 1.75 -11.54
CA LEU A 348 3.97 1.34 -11.87
C LEU A 348 4.61 2.26 -12.92
N ARG A 349 3.88 2.57 -14.02
CA ARG A 349 4.39 3.46 -15.06
C ARG A 349 4.65 4.88 -14.58
N ILE A 350 3.80 5.40 -13.69
CA ILE A 350 4.05 6.71 -13.06
C ILE A 350 5.36 6.69 -12.26
N LEU A 351 5.63 5.59 -11.53
CA LEU A 351 6.87 5.44 -10.78
C LEU A 351 8.11 5.29 -11.70
N LEU A 352 7.97 4.57 -12.81
CA LEU A 352 9.04 4.34 -13.79
C LEU A 352 9.35 5.58 -14.64
N GLU A 353 8.32 6.22 -15.20
CA GLU A 353 8.46 7.28 -16.21
C GLU A 353 8.55 8.67 -15.57
N GLU A 354 7.63 8.99 -14.65
CA GLU A 354 7.37 10.38 -14.25
C GLU A 354 8.27 10.81 -13.09
N TRP A 355 8.49 9.93 -12.12
CA TRP A 355 9.34 10.23 -10.96
C TRP A 355 10.84 10.16 -11.28
N ALA A 356 11.23 9.29 -12.23
CA ALA A 356 12.59 9.27 -12.76
C ALA A 356 12.90 10.59 -13.49
N ALA A 357 11.96 11.14 -14.26
CA ALA A 357 12.16 12.39 -15.01
C ALA A 357 12.34 13.63 -14.12
N GLU A 358 11.62 13.74 -12.98
CA GLU A 358 11.75 14.87 -12.05
C GLU A 358 13.04 14.84 -11.22
N LYS A 359 13.63 13.65 -11.03
CA LYS A 359 14.79 13.42 -10.16
C LYS A 359 16.10 13.13 -10.89
N CYS A 360 16.06 12.71 -12.15
CA CYS A 360 17.27 12.45 -12.93
C CYS A 360 18.03 13.75 -13.21
N LEU A 361 19.25 13.84 -12.68
CA LEU A 361 20.25 14.79 -13.13
C LEU A 361 20.62 14.50 -14.59
N GLU A 362 20.87 15.54 -15.39
CA GLU A 362 21.26 15.41 -16.81
C GLU A 362 22.48 14.49 -17.01
N ASN A 363 23.40 14.45 -16.05
CA ASN A 363 24.59 13.59 -16.09
C ASN A 363 24.31 12.11 -15.75
N GLN A 364 23.19 11.78 -15.11
CA GLN A 364 22.83 10.41 -14.73
C GLN A 364 21.94 9.70 -15.76
N ARG A 365 21.45 10.43 -16.77
CA ARG A 365 20.82 9.84 -17.97
C ARG A 365 21.74 8.84 -18.68
N GLN A 366 23.07 9.01 -18.55
CA GLN A 366 24.09 8.10 -19.07
C GLN A 366 24.06 6.70 -18.44
N ILE A 367 23.56 6.52 -17.21
CA ILE A 367 23.45 5.18 -16.58
C ILE A 367 22.32 4.36 -17.24
N TYR A 368 21.30 5.04 -17.78
CA TYR A 368 20.16 4.43 -18.49
C TYR A 368 20.27 4.53 -20.02
N GLU A 369 21.42 4.93 -20.58
CA GLU A 369 21.55 5.08 -22.04
C GLU A 369 21.28 3.73 -22.74
N GLY A 370 20.02 3.53 -23.14
CA GLY A 370 19.51 2.38 -23.86
C GLY A 370 18.58 1.41 -23.09
N LEU A 371 18.34 1.56 -21.78
CA LEU A 371 17.35 0.72 -21.08
C LEU A 371 15.95 1.35 -21.25
N SER A 372 15.13 0.79 -22.14
CA SER A 372 13.75 1.27 -22.31
C SER A 372 12.86 0.90 -21.12
N VAL A 373 11.78 1.65 -20.91
CA VAL A 373 10.80 1.37 -19.84
C VAL A 373 10.23 -0.03 -19.97
N GLU A 374 10.00 -0.52 -21.19
CA GLU A 374 9.50 -1.87 -21.44
C GLU A 374 10.53 -2.95 -21.05
N LEU A 375 11.81 -2.70 -21.33
CA LEU A 375 12.88 -3.61 -20.96
C LEU A 375 13.08 -3.66 -19.44
N GLU A 376 12.88 -2.53 -18.76
CA GLU A 376 12.89 -2.43 -17.31
C GLU A 376 11.66 -3.07 -16.65
N GLU A 377 10.44 -2.86 -17.20
CA GLU A 377 9.23 -3.58 -16.79
C GLU A 377 9.46 -5.10 -16.90
N SER A 378 10.06 -5.56 -17.99
CA SER A 378 10.39 -6.97 -18.21
C SER A 378 11.40 -7.50 -17.18
N LEU A 379 12.49 -6.77 -16.93
CA LEU A 379 13.50 -7.11 -15.90
C LEU A 379 12.87 -7.24 -14.51
N LEU A 380 12.08 -6.25 -14.10
CA LEU A 380 11.41 -6.23 -12.80
C LEU A 380 10.38 -7.36 -12.69
N SER A 381 9.67 -7.68 -13.77
CA SER A 381 8.71 -8.79 -13.83
C SER A 381 9.38 -10.14 -13.58
N GLU A 382 10.57 -10.35 -14.15
CA GLU A 382 11.33 -11.60 -13.96
C GLU A 382 11.89 -11.73 -12.55
N ILE A 383 12.41 -10.64 -11.97
CA ILE A 383 12.86 -10.61 -10.57
C ILE A 383 11.69 -10.93 -9.64
N ALA A 384 10.55 -10.25 -9.84
CA ALA A 384 9.35 -10.46 -9.04
C ALA A 384 8.87 -11.92 -9.10
N ALA A 385 8.69 -12.45 -10.31
CA ALA A 385 8.15 -13.80 -10.49
C ALA A 385 9.06 -14.89 -9.92
N LYS A 386 10.37 -14.78 -10.11
CA LYS A 386 11.32 -15.76 -9.55
C LYS A 386 11.44 -15.66 -8.03
N GLY A 387 11.26 -14.47 -7.45
CA GLY A 387 11.17 -14.30 -5.99
C GLY A 387 9.89 -14.91 -5.44
N PHE A 388 8.75 -14.57 -6.05
CA PHE A 388 7.43 -15.07 -5.64
C PHE A 388 7.31 -16.59 -5.76
N ALA A 389 7.90 -17.19 -6.80
CA ALA A 389 8.02 -18.64 -6.98
C ALA A 389 8.77 -19.36 -5.84
N LYS A 390 9.70 -18.66 -5.18
CA LYS A 390 10.45 -19.15 -4.02
C LYS A 390 9.83 -18.75 -2.68
N ASP A 391 8.64 -18.13 -2.70
CA ASP A 391 8.01 -17.50 -1.54
C ASP A 391 8.96 -16.51 -0.85
N GLN A 392 9.64 -15.67 -1.65
CA GLN A 392 10.67 -14.74 -1.20
C GLN A 392 10.22 -13.29 -1.38
N LEU A 393 10.17 -12.53 -0.28
CA LEU A 393 9.81 -11.11 -0.25
C LEU A 393 11.03 -10.17 -0.18
N PHE A 394 12.14 -10.68 0.35
CA PHE A 394 13.38 -9.93 0.51
C PHE A 394 14.53 -10.61 -0.22
N PHE A 395 15.39 -9.83 -0.86
CA PHE A 395 16.51 -10.28 -1.69
C PHE A 395 17.81 -9.69 -1.16
N SER A 396 18.91 -10.43 -1.30
CA SER A 396 20.24 -9.81 -1.13
C SER A 396 20.59 -8.93 -2.32
N GLN A 397 21.49 -7.97 -2.12
CA GLN A 397 22.04 -7.16 -3.21
C GLN A 397 22.64 -8.05 -4.29
N ARG A 398 23.48 -9.01 -3.87
CA ARG A 398 24.13 -9.97 -4.76
C ARG A 398 23.11 -10.72 -5.62
N GLU A 399 22.04 -11.20 -5.01
CA GLU A 399 21.01 -11.93 -5.73
C GLU A 399 20.34 -11.06 -6.81
N ILE A 400 19.95 -9.82 -6.49
CA ILE A 400 19.34 -8.93 -7.47
C ILE A 400 20.32 -8.61 -8.60
N VAL A 401 21.57 -8.29 -8.26
CA VAL A 401 22.62 -7.98 -9.24
C VAL A 401 22.86 -9.17 -10.16
N ASP A 402 22.94 -10.40 -9.64
CA ASP A 402 23.10 -11.61 -10.45
C ASP A 402 21.90 -11.83 -11.38
N ARG A 403 20.68 -11.53 -10.92
CA ARG A 403 19.47 -11.58 -11.76
C ARG A 403 19.48 -10.53 -12.86
N ILE A 404 19.88 -9.29 -12.55
CA ILE A 404 20.02 -8.20 -13.54
C ILE A 404 21.07 -8.59 -14.58
N LYS A 405 22.26 -9.04 -14.15
CA LYS A 405 23.34 -9.48 -15.06
C LYS A 405 22.86 -10.61 -15.97
N THR A 406 22.14 -11.60 -15.42
CA THR A 406 21.58 -12.71 -16.20
C THR A 406 20.58 -12.21 -17.24
N PHE A 407 19.66 -11.33 -16.86
CA PHE A 407 18.67 -10.76 -17.76
C PHE A 407 19.33 -9.98 -18.91
N LEU A 408 20.24 -9.05 -18.58
CA LEU A 408 20.97 -8.25 -19.56
C LEU A 408 21.80 -9.11 -20.51
N ALA A 409 22.45 -10.17 -20.01
CA ALA A 409 23.24 -11.08 -20.85
C ALA A 409 22.36 -11.94 -21.78
N SER A 410 21.15 -12.28 -21.34
CA SER A 410 20.21 -13.12 -22.11
C SER A 410 19.39 -12.36 -23.15
N ASN A 411 19.38 -11.03 -23.11
CA ASN A 411 18.58 -10.19 -23.99
C ASN A 411 19.47 -9.42 -24.99
N LEU A 412 19.39 -9.78 -26.28
CA LEU A 412 20.21 -9.16 -27.33
C LEU A 412 19.94 -7.66 -27.52
N ASN A 413 18.75 -7.20 -27.15
CA ASN A 413 18.35 -5.80 -27.25
C ASN A 413 18.67 -5.00 -25.98
N ALA A 414 19.18 -5.67 -24.93
CA ALA A 414 19.66 -4.98 -23.74
C ALA A 414 21.04 -4.36 -24.00
N PRO A 415 21.31 -3.14 -23.48
CA PRO A 415 22.61 -2.52 -23.68
C PRO A 415 23.69 -3.29 -22.91
N LYS A 416 24.65 -3.87 -23.66
CA LYS A 416 25.69 -4.76 -23.12
C LYS A 416 26.72 -4.08 -22.22
N HIS A 417 26.75 -2.76 -22.21
CA HIS A 417 27.68 -1.96 -21.41
C HIS A 417 27.15 -1.65 -20.01
N LEU A 418 25.89 -2.00 -19.71
CA LEU A 418 25.29 -1.73 -18.40
C LEU A 418 25.88 -2.64 -17.32
N ASP A 419 26.20 -2.03 -16.19
CA ASP A 419 26.61 -2.72 -14.98
C ASP A 419 25.38 -3.03 -14.12
N GLY A 420 25.18 -4.30 -13.76
CA GLY A 420 24.03 -4.72 -12.95
C GLY A 420 23.95 -4.07 -11.57
N GLU A 421 25.08 -3.68 -10.97
CA GLU A 421 25.11 -2.94 -9.70
C GLU A 421 24.61 -1.51 -9.89
N LYS A 422 25.05 -0.85 -10.97
CA LYS A 422 24.58 0.50 -11.32
C LYS A 422 23.11 0.52 -11.68
N VAL A 423 22.62 -0.51 -12.36
CA VAL A 423 21.18 -0.67 -12.65
C VAL A 423 20.38 -0.84 -11.36
N LEU A 424 20.83 -1.69 -10.43
CA LEU A 424 20.17 -1.84 -9.12
C LEU A 424 20.17 -0.52 -8.33
N GLU A 425 21.32 0.16 -8.25
CA GLU A 425 21.44 1.45 -7.59
C GLU A 425 20.44 2.45 -8.18
N ALA A 426 20.32 2.49 -9.50
CA ALA A 426 19.40 3.39 -10.18
C ALA A 426 17.92 3.06 -9.90
N ILE A 427 17.51 1.78 -9.99
CA ILE A 427 16.14 1.35 -9.66
C ILE A 427 15.80 1.66 -8.20
N ALA A 428 16.74 1.41 -7.27
CA ALA A 428 16.50 1.57 -5.85
C ALA A 428 16.52 3.03 -5.38
N VAL A 429 17.53 3.78 -5.82
CA VAL A 429 17.79 5.15 -5.37
C VAL A 429 16.97 6.17 -6.15
N GLN A 430 16.64 5.95 -7.42
CA GLN A 430 15.96 6.96 -8.23
C GLN A 430 14.46 6.69 -8.33
N GLN A 431 14.06 5.52 -8.81
CA GLN A 431 12.65 5.17 -9.01
C GLN A 431 11.99 4.73 -7.71
N GLY A 432 12.73 3.97 -6.89
CA GLY A 432 12.23 3.49 -5.61
C GLY A 432 11.22 2.36 -5.74
N ILE A 433 11.33 1.55 -6.80
CA ILE A 433 10.53 0.34 -7.00
C ILE A 433 11.12 -0.83 -6.20
N LEU A 434 12.46 -0.95 -6.19
CA LEU A 434 13.18 -1.77 -5.21
C LEU A 434 13.66 -0.86 -4.08
N VAL A 435 13.68 -1.36 -2.85
CA VAL A 435 14.05 -0.60 -1.66
C VAL A 435 14.92 -1.47 -0.77
N GLU A 436 16.12 -0.99 -0.44
CA GLU A 436 16.95 -1.55 0.63
C GLU A 436 16.29 -1.21 1.98
N ARG A 437 15.81 -2.24 2.69
CA ARG A 437 15.06 -2.14 3.95
C ARG A 437 15.98 -2.27 5.18
N ALA A 438 17.10 -2.98 5.01
CA ALA A 438 18.23 -3.12 5.91
C ALA A 438 19.49 -3.40 5.06
N GLU A 439 20.67 -3.36 5.66
CA GLU A 439 21.93 -3.64 4.96
C GLU A 439 21.86 -4.99 4.20
N ASP A 440 22.13 -4.95 2.89
CA ASP A 440 22.07 -6.12 1.99
C ASP A 440 20.68 -6.81 1.94
N ALA A 441 19.60 -6.08 2.23
CA ALA A 441 18.26 -6.66 2.22
C ALA A 441 17.25 -5.76 1.52
N TYR A 442 16.97 -6.11 0.27
CA TYR A 442 16.10 -5.39 -0.66
C TYR A 442 14.72 -6.02 -0.75
N SER A 443 13.71 -5.23 -1.07
CA SER A 443 12.34 -5.70 -1.35
C SER A 443 11.69 -4.79 -2.40
N PHE A 444 10.57 -5.20 -2.98
CA PHE A 444 9.73 -4.24 -3.71
C PHE A 444 9.18 -3.20 -2.73
N SER A 445 8.96 -1.97 -3.22
CA SER A 445 8.43 -0.86 -2.41
C SER A 445 7.05 -1.17 -1.86
N HIS A 446 6.26 -1.94 -2.62
CA HIS A 446 4.97 -2.46 -2.20
C HIS A 446 4.75 -3.90 -2.70
N LEU A 447 4.10 -4.74 -1.87
CA LEU A 447 3.79 -6.13 -2.23
C LEU A 447 2.91 -6.21 -3.48
N THR A 448 1.92 -5.31 -3.60
CA THR A 448 1.03 -5.31 -4.78
C THR A 448 1.76 -5.03 -6.09
N LEU A 449 2.88 -4.29 -6.07
CA LEU A 449 3.72 -4.10 -7.26
C LEU A 449 4.46 -5.40 -7.61
N GLN A 450 4.99 -6.12 -6.60
CA GLN A 450 5.59 -7.43 -6.82
C GLN A 450 4.58 -8.45 -7.36
N GLU A 451 3.36 -8.48 -6.81
CA GLU A 451 2.26 -9.35 -7.27
C GLU A 451 1.85 -9.00 -8.71
N HIS A 452 1.75 -7.71 -9.03
CA HIS A 452 1.45 -7.23 -10.39
C HIS A 452 2.54 -7.62 -11.39
N LEU A 453 3.80 -7.38 -11.06
CA LEU A 453 4.95 -7.74 -11.88
C LEU A 453 5.07 -9.26 -12.06
N THR A 454 4.76 -10.04 -11.02
CA THR A 454 4.68 -11.50 -11.10
C THR A 454 3.57 -11.95 -12.05
N ALA A 455 2.39 -11.34 -11.95
CA ALA A 455 1.27 -11.62 -12.86
C ALA A 455 1.61 -11.26 -14.31
N GLN A 456 2.25 -10.11 -14.53
CA GLN A 456 2.70 -9.64 -15.85
C GLN A 456 3.70 -10.64 -16.46
N TYR A 457 4.70 -11.09 -15.70
CA TYR A 457 5.66 -12.10 -16.16
C TYR A 457 4.97 -13.39 -16.64
N ILE A 458 3.96 -13.87 -15.91
CA ILE A 458 3.24 -15.10 -16.28
C ILE A 458 2.38 -14.91 -17.54
N VAL A 459 1.80 -13.71 -17.72
CA VAL A 459 1.04 -13.38 -18.93
C VAL A 459 1.96 -13.30 -20.15
N ASP A 460 3.16 -12.73 -19.98
CA ASP A 460 4.16 -12.61 -21.05
C ASP A 460 4.84 -13.96 -21.37
N ASN A 461 4.79 -14.92 -20.44
CA ASN A 461 5.37 -16.26 -20.55
C ASN A 461 4.29 -17.33 -20.31
N PRO A 462 3.29 -17.46 -21.21
CA PRO A 462 2.07 -18.23 -20.99
C PRO A 462 2.29 -19.73 -20.75
N GLU A 463 3.43 -20.30 -21.17
CA GLU A 463 3.82 -21.67 -20.88
C GLU A 463 3.96 -21.95 -19.36
N ASN A 464 4.21 -20.91 -18.56
CA ASN A 464 4.30 -21.02 -17.12
C ASN A 464 2.94 -21.11 -16.41
N MET A 465 1.84 -20.75 -17.09
CA MET A 465 0.50 -20.70 -16.49
C MET A 465 0.02 -22.07 -15.99
N ARG A 466 0.31 -23.15 -16.73
CA ARG A 466 -0.06 -24.51 -16.30
C ARG A 466 0.71 -24.94 -15.06
N SER A 467 2.00 -24.61 -14.99
CA SER A 467 2.85 -24.87 -13.82
C SER A 467 2.39 -24.08 -12.60
N LEU A 468 2.02 -22.80 -12.79
CA LEU A 468 1.42 -21.95 -11.77
C LEU A 468 0.19 -22.62 -11.15
N VAL A 469 -0.80 -22.98 -11.97
CA VAL A 469 -2.04 -23.60 -11.49
C VAL A 469 -1.76 -24.93 -10.79
N ALA A 470 -0.87 -25.76 -11.34
CA ALA A 470 -0.55 -27.04 -10.75
C ALA A 470 0.03 -26.94 -9.33
N LYS A 471 0.95 -25.97 -9.11
CA LYS A 471 1.73 -25.82 -7.88
C LYS A 471 1.09 -24.89 -6.85
N HIS A 472 0.41 -23.83 -7.29
CA HIS A 472 0.07 -22.69 -6.43
C HIS A 472 -1.42 -22.41 -6.32
N LEU A 473 -2.29 -23.18 -7.00
CA LEU A 473 -3.74 -22.93 -6.98
C LEU A 473 -4.31 -22.77 -5.56
N THR A 474 -3.92 -23.61 -4.60
CA THR A 474 -4.46 -23.58 -3.23
C THR A 474 -3.57 -22.83 -2.24
N ASN A 475 -2.63 -22.02 -2.73
CA ASN A 475 -1.79 -21.18 -1.89
C ASN A 475 -2.40 -19.78 -1.79
N ASP A 476 -2.84 -19.39 -0.60
CA ASP A 476 -3.51 -18.11 -0.34
C ASP A 476 -2.64 -16.90 -0.74
N ASN A 477 -1.29 -17.01 -0.65
CA ASN A 477 -0.37 -15.95 -1.05
C ASN A 477 -0.46 -15.65 -2.57
N TRP A 478 -0.83 -16.64 -3.39
CA TRP A 478 -0.93 -16.49 -4.84
C TRP A 478 -2.30 -16.00 -5.31
N ARG A 479 -3.25 -15.87 -4.39
CA ARG A 479 -4.62 -15.47 -4.72
C ARG A 479 -4.66 -14.16 -5.51
N GLU A 480 -3.96 -13.13 -5.05
CA GLU A 480 -3.94 -11.83 -5.75
C GLU A 480 -3.28 -11.96 -7.14
N VAL A 481 -2.21 -12.75 -7.27
CA VAL A 481 -1.55 -13.00 -8.55
C VAL A 481 -2.52 -13.63 -9.57
N PHE A 482 -3.35 -14.60 -9.17
CA PHE A 482 -4.36 -15.17 -10.06
C PHE A 482 -5.37 -14.13 -10.56
N LEU A 483 -5.86 -13.26 -9.66
CA LEU A 483 -6.80 -12.18 -10.02
C LEU A 483 -6.16 -11.18 -10.98
N LEU A 484 -4.89 -10.83 -10.73
CA LEU A 484 -4.14 -9.93 -11.59
C LEU A 484 -3.89 -10.54 -12.97
N ILE A 485 -3.52 -11.83 -13.06
CA ILE A 485 -3.37 -12.53 -14.35
C ILE A 485 -4.70 -12.48 -15.12
N ALA A 486 -5.82 -12.81 -14.46
CA ALA A 486 -7.13 -12.77 -15.11
C ALA A 486 -7.46 -11.38 -15.68
N GLY A 487 -7.10 -10.32 -14.95
CA GLY A 487 -7.26 -8.93 -15.39
C GLY A 487 -6.26 -8.46 -16.45
N LEU A 488 -5.12 -9.15 -16.64
CA LEU A 488 -4.06 -8.78 -17.58
C LEU A 488 -4.11 -9.57 -18.89
N LEU A 489 -4.75 -10.74 -18.92
CA LEU A 489 -4.75 -11.63 -20.08
C LEU A 489 -5.34 -10.95 -21.33
N PRO A 490 -4.54 -10.79 -22.40
CA PRO A 490 -4.95 -10.05 -23.59
C PRO A 490 -5.73 -10.92 -24.59
N GLY A 491 -6.20 -10.29 -25.67
CA GLY A 491 -6.75 -10.98 -26.83
C GLY A 491 -8.20 -11.42 -26.71
N SER A 492 -8.70 -12.10 -27.75
CA SER A 492 -10.11 -12.47 -27.87
C SER A 492 -10.58 -13.57 -26.91
N LYS A 493 -9.63 -14.34 -26.36
CA LYS A 493 -9.91 -15.38 -25.34
C LYS A 493 -9.85 -14.85 -23.91
N GLY A 494 -9.20 -13.70 -23.67
CA GLY A 494 -9.08 -13.12 -22.33
C GLY A 494 -8.66 -14.14 -21.27
N ALA A 495 -9.42 -14.22 -20.17
CA ALA A 495 -9.13 -15.12 -19.05
C ALA A 495 -9.54 -16.59 -19.27
N ASP A 496 -10.13 -16.97 -20.41
CA ASP A 496 -10.57 -18.35 -20.69
C ASP A 496 -9.47 -19.41 -20.44
N PRO A 497 -8.21 -19.25 -20.91
CA PRO A 497 -7.18 -20.26 -20.72
C PRO A 497 -6.87 -20.50 -19.24
N LEU A 498 -6.85 -19.43 -18.44
CA LEU A 498 -6.62 -19.52 -17.00
C LEU A 498 -7.77 -20.26 -16.31
N LEU A 499 -9.02 -19.86 -16.61
CA LEU A 499 -10.21 -20.45 -15.98
C LEU A 499 -10.32 -21.95 -16.30
N LEU A 500 -10.03 -22.36 -17.54
CA LEU A 500 -10.04 -23.77 -17.93
C LEU A 500 -8.94 -24.58 -17.22
N LEU A 501 -7.74 -24.02 -17.05
CA LEU A 501 -6.67 -24.68 -16.29
C LEU A 501 -7.05 -24.82 -14.80
N ILE A 502 -7.66 -23.79 -14.21
CA ILE A 502 -8.15 -23.86 -12.83
C ILE A 502 -9.24 -24.93 -12.72
N GLU A 503 -10.19 -24.99 -13.65
CA GLU A 503 -11.25 -26.01 -13.68
C GLU A 503 -10.65 -27.44 -13.76
N GLU A 504 -9.70 -27.66 -14.68
CA GLU A 504 -9.00 -28.95 -14.84
C GLU A 504 -8.34 -29.37 -13.52
N ARG A 505 -7.61 -28.45 -12.89
CA ARG A 505 -6.92 -28.72 -11.62
C ARG A 505 -7.91 -28.91 -10.47
N ALA A 506 -8.98 -28.13 -10.39
CA ALA A 506 -9.99 -28.25 -9.35
C ALA A 506 -10.60 -29.66 -9.33
N ARG A 507 -10.94 -30.21 -10.50
CA ARG A 507 -11.49 -31.58 -10.61
C ARG A 507 -10.56 -32.65 -10.05
N SER A 508 -9.24 -32.46 -10.13
CA SER A 508 -8.28 -33.40 -9.57
C SER A 508 -8.33 -33.53 -8.04
N PHE A 509 -9.00 -32.61 -7.33
CA PHE A 509 -9.26 -32.74 -5.89
C PHE A 509 -10.41 -33.72 -5.57
N ILE A 510 -11.36 -33.92 -6.48
CA ILE A 510 -12.53 -34.78 -6.24
C ILE A 510 -12.26 -36.21 -6.72
N THR A 511 -11.44 -36.94 -5.96
CA THR A 511 -11.06 -38.33 -6.27
C THR A 511 -11.88 -39.37 -5.51
N SER A 512 -12.20 -39.11 -4.23
CA SER A 512 -12.91 -40.03 -3.34
C SER A 512 -14.34 -40.33 -3.81
N PRO A 513 -14.82 -41.59 -3.70
CA PRO A 513 -16.23 -41.93 -3.89
C PRO A 513 -17.18 -41.10 -3.03
N LYS A 514 -16.81 -40.78 -1.78
CA LYS A 514 -17.65 -39.95 -0.88
C LYS A 514 -17.83 -38.54 -1.40
N LEU A 515 -16.75 -37.91 -1.86
CA LEU A 515 -16.80 -36.56 -2.44
C LEU A 515 -17.64 -36.53 -3.72
N LYS A 516 -17.51 -37.55 -4.57
CA LYS A 516 -18.35 -37.69 -5.77
C LYS A 516 -19.82 -37.88 -5.41
N ALA A 517 -20.12 -38.73 -4.43
CA ALA A 517 -21.48 -38.96 -3.96
C ALA A 517 -22.09 -37.69 -3.35
N LEU A 518 -21.32 -36.89 -2.61
CA LEU A 518 -21.76 -35.61 -2.07
C LEU A 518 -22.12 -34.61 -3.18
N LEU A 519 -21.29 -34.46 -4.21
CA LEU A 519 -21.58 -33.59 -5.36
C LEU A 519 -22.79 -34.09 -6.17
N GLN A 520 -22.90 -35.40 -6.39
CA GLN A 520 -24.04 -36.01 -7.07
C GLN A 520 -25.34 -35.81 -6.29
N TRP A 521 -25.31 -35.93 -4.96
CA TRP A 521 -26.45 -35.64 -4.11
C TRP A 521 -26.85 -34.16 -4.21
N ALA A 522 -25.90 -33.23 -4.15
CA ALA A 522 -26.16 -31.81 -4.25
C ALA A 522 -26.81 -31.45 -5.61
N ASP A 523 -26.29 -32.01 -6.70
CA ASP A 523 -26.85 -31.82 -8.04
C ASP A 523 -28.26 -32.43 -8.17
N LYS A 524 -28.46 -33.66 -7.69
CA LYS A 524 -29.76 -34.35 -7.73
C LYS A 524 -30.81 -33.66 -6.88
N SER A 525 -30.45 -33.18 -5.69
CA SER A 525 -31.38 -32.57 -4.73
C SER A 525 -31.82 -31.16 -5.14
N THR A 526 -30.99 -30.46 -5.92
CA THR A 526 -31.23 -29.07 -6.34
C THR A 526 -31.75 -28.93 -7.77
N SER A 527 -31.47 -29.89 -8.64
CA SER A 527 -31.94 -29.88 -10.04
C SER A 527 -33.46 -29.92 -10.16
N GLY A 528 -34.03 -28.90 -10.80
CA GLY A 528 -35.47 -28.73 -10.98
C GLY A 528 -36.21 -28.20 -9.74
N SER A 529 -35.49 -27.67 -8.75
CA SER A 529 -36.09 -26.98 -7.59
C SER A 529 -36.76 -25.66 -7.96
N GLU A 530 -37.78 -25.26 -7.20
CA GLU A 530 -38.62 -24.09 -7.47
C GLU A 530 -37.90 -22.74 -7.34
N GLY A 531 -36.87 -22.64 -6.49
CA GLY A 531 -36.17 -21.37 -6.25
C GLY A 531 -35.54 -20.81 -7.53
N ASP A 532 -35.68 -19.51 -7.81
CA ASP A 532 -35.14 -18.89 -9.03
C ASP A 532 -33.69 -18.40 -8.81
N TYR A 533 -32.78 -19.36 -8.68
CA TYR A 533 -31.35 -19.12 -8.44
C TYR A 533 -30.49 -19.90 -9.41
N LYS A 534 -29.25 -19.45 -9.61
CA LYS A 534 -28.31 -20.18 -10.49
C LYS A 534 -28.10 -21.62 -10.01
N PRO A 535 -28.08 -22.63 -10.92
CA PRO A 535 -27.91 -24.03 -10.54
C PRO A 535 -26.67 -24.29 -9.68
N VAL A 536 -25.54 -23.66 -10.00
CA VAL A 536 -24.31 -23.78 -9.23
C VAL A 536 -24.43 -23.20 -7.82
N ALA A 537 -25.16 -22.08 -7.63
CA ALA A 537 -25.38 -21.49 -6.32
C ALA A 537 -26.25 -22.40 -5.43
N LYS A 538 -27.29 -23.01 -6.01
CA LYS A 538 -28.11 -24.02 -5.32
C LYS A 538 -27.27 -25.21 -4.87
N ARG A 539 -26.42 -25.75 -5.74
CA ARG A 539 -25.50 -26.86 -5.40
C ARG A 539 -24.55 -26.46 -4.27
N ALA A 540 -23.97 -25.27 -4.34
CA ALA A 540 -23.09 -24.74 -3.30
C ALA A 540 -23.81 -24.65 -1.94
N ALA A 541 -25.03 -24.10 -1.92
CA ALA A 541 -25.84 -23.98 -0.70
C ALA A 541 -26.25 -25.35 -0.12
N ALA A 542 -26.57 -26.34 -0.97
CA ALA A 542 -26.81 -27.71 -0.51
C ALA A 542 -25.57 -28.35 0.13
N ILE A 543 -24.38 -28.15 -0.47
CA ILE A 543 -23.10 -28.61 0.11
C ILE A 543 -22.83 -27.91 1.44
N VAL A 544 -23.05 -26.59 1.53
CA VAL A 544 -22.94 -25.81 2.78
C VAL A 544 -23.79 -26.44 3.88
N LEU A 545 -25.07 -26.75 3.59
CA LEU A 545 -25.98 -27.37 4.55
C LEU A 545 -25.44 -28.72 5.04
N ALA A 546 -25.08 -29.62 4.11
CA ALA A 546 -24.55 -30.94 4.46
C ALA A 546 -23.29 -30.84 5.34
N ARG A 547 -22.38 -29.90 5.03
CA ARG A 547 -21.14 -29.69 5.77
C ARG A 547 -21.36 -29.02 7.13
N ALA A 548 -22.31 -28.10 7.25
CA ALA A 548 -22.68 -27.47 8.52
C ALA A 548 -23.26 -28.51 9.49
N LEU A 549 -24.16 -29.38 9.00
CA LEU A 549 -24.74 -30.48 9.77
C LEU A 549 -23.68 -31.48 10.24
N ALA A 550 -22.76 -31.89 9.36
CA ALA A 550 -21.67 -32.79 9.73
C ALA A 550 -20.73 -32.17 10.80
N ARG A 551 -20.44 -30.87 10.72
CA ARG A 551 -19.57 -30.15 11.66
C ARG A 551 -20.16 -29.96 13.05
N ALA A 552 -21.42 -29.57 13.14
CA ALA A 552 -22.10 -29.29 14.41
C ALA A 552 -22.06 -30.47 15.40
N ARG A 553 -21.62 -31.65 14.94
CA ARG A 553 -21.63 -32.92 15.67
C ARG A 553 -20.27 -33.52 15.97
N ASN A 554 -19.17 -32.77 15.81
CA ASN A 554 -17.82 -33.30 16.00
C ASN A 554 -17.47 -34.52 15.12
N LEU A 555 -18.28 -34.84 14.09
CA LEU A 555 -17.99 -35.89 13.12
C LEU A 555 -16.84 -35.47 12.18
N ASP A 556 -16.57 -34.16 12.11
CA ASP A 556 -15.45 -33.56 11.37
C ASP A 556 -14.80 -32.47 12.25
N ARG A 557 -13.77 -32.85 13.03
CA ARG A 557 -13.08 -31.95 13.98
C ARG A 557 -11.92 -31.16 13.37
N ALA A 558 -11.62 -31.34 12.08
CA ALA A 558 -10.28 -31.02 11.58
C ALA A 558 -10.14 -29.73 10.77
N HIS A 559 -11.21 -29.24 10.13
CA HIS A 559 -11.10 -28.08 9.24
C HIS A 559 -12.32 -27.18 9.43
N ALA A 560 -12.13 -25.87 9.64
CA ALA A 560 -13.20 -24.86 9.68
C ALA A 560 -13.36 -24.11 8.34
N LEU A 561 -12.37 -24.26 7.44
CA LEU A 561 -12.20 -23.44 6.25
C LEU A 561 -13.14 -23.80 5.09
N ASP A 562 -13.51 -25.08 4.89
CA ASP A 562 -14.37 -25.45 3.75
C ASP A 562 -15.79 -24.89 3.85
N LEU A 563 -16.33 -24.73 5.07
CA LEU A 563 -17.65 -24.11 5.23
C LEU A 563 -17.59 -22.63 4.86
N ASP A 564 -16.60 -21.90 5.39
CA ASP A 564 -16.43 -20.47 5.08
C ASP A 564 -16.21 -20.24 3.58
N ARG A 565 -15.42 -21.09 2.92
CA ARG A 565 -15.21 -21.01 1.45
C ARG A 565 -16.47 -21.34 0.65
N ALA A 566 -17.26 -22.31 1.08
CA ALA A 566 -18.52 -22.64 0.42
C ALA A 566 -19.55 -21.50 0.58
N LEU A 567 -19.60 -20.86 1.76
CA LEU A 567 -20.44 -19.68 2.00
C LEU A 567 -20.00 -18.49 1.13
N ASP A 568 -18.70 -18.25 1.00
CA ASP A 568 -18.16 -17.20 0.12
C ASP A 568 -18.46 -17.50 -1.36
N LEU A 569 -18.36 -18.76 -1.78
CA LEU A 569 -18.73 -19.18 -3.14
C LEU A 569 -20.21 -18.92 -3.41
N VAL A 570 -21.11 -19.27 -2.48
CA VAL A 570 -22.55 -18.97 -2.58
C VAL A 570 -22.79 -17.47 -2.80
N ARG A 571 -22.19 -16.63 -1.94
CA ARG A 571 -22.30 -15.16 -2.04
C ARG A 571 -21.86 -14.61 -3.39
N ASN A 572 -20.79 -15.15 -3.96
CA ASN A 572 -20.20 -14.63 -5.20
C ASN A 572 -20.93 -15.16 -6.46
N LEU A 573 -21.58 -16.32 -6.38
CA LEU A 573 -22.31 -16.88 -7.52
C LEU A 573 -23.65 -16.22 -7.74
N ASP A 574 -24.38 -15.94 -6.66
CA ASP A 574 -25.74 -15.41 -6.69
C ASP A 574 -26.01 -14.51 -5.48
N LEU A 575 -25.93 -13.21 -5.69
CA LEU A 575 -26.12 -12.19 -4.65
C LEU A 575 -27.57 -12.16 -4.13
N ASP A 576 -28.52 -12.63 -4.93
CA ASP A 576 -29.95 -12.65 -4.59
C ASP A 576 -30.33 -13.87 -3.75
N LEU A 577 -29.42 -14.84 -3.58
CA LEU A 577 -29.61 -15.95 -2.66
C LEU A 577 -29.53 -15.45 -1.21
N ASP A 578 -30.70 -15.11 -0.67
CA ASP A 578 -30.95 -14.67 0.71
C ASP A 578 -30.81 -15.82 1.73
N LEU A 579 -29.68 -16.52 1.69
CA LEU A 579 -29.30 -17.50 2.70
C LEU A 579 -28.74 -16.76 3.91
N ASP A 580 -29.29 -16.98 5.12
CA ASP A 580 -28.71 -16.42 6.34
C ASP A 580 -27.39 -17.15 6.68
N LEU A 581 -26.27 -16.55 6.25
CA LEU A 581 -24.95 -17.16 6.38
C LEU A 581 -24.43 -17.09 7.82
N ASP A 582 -24.92 -16.15 8.63
CA ASP A 582 -24.56 -16.08 10.04
C ASP A 582 -25.31 -17.16 10.83
N LEU A 583 -26.56 -17.45 10.47
CA LEU A 583 -27.29 -18.61 10.97
C LEU A 583 -26.54 -19.92 10.69
N VAL A 584 -26.05 -20.12 9.47
CA VAL A 584 -25.28 -21.32 9.10
C VAL A 584 -23.96 -21.42 9.89
N ARG A 585 -23.22 -20.32 10.04
CA ARG A 585 -21.98 -20.28 10.84
C ARG A 585 -22.25 -20.60 12.31
N ASN A 586 -23.35 -20.06 12.86
CA ASN A 586 -23.74 -20.30 14.24
C ASN A 586 -24.11 -21.76 14.48
N LEU A 587 -24.80 -22.41 13.53
CA LEU A 587 -25.09 -23.83 13.60
C LEU A 587 -23.80 -24.67 13.72
N ALA A 588 -22.80 -24.37 12.89
CA ALA A 588 -21.53 -25.09 12.85
C ALA A 588 -20.66 -24.89 14.11
N ARG A 589 -20.87 -23.82 14.88
CA ARG A 589 -20.08 -23.46 16.08
C ARG A 589 -20.71 -23.92 17.40
N ASN A 590 -21.88 -24.54 17.37
CA ASN A 590 -22.72 -24.72 18.55
C ASN A 590 -22.03 -25.39 19.75
N LEU A 591 -22.23 -24.78 20.94
CA LEU A 591 -21.72 -25.24 22.22
C LEU A 591 -22.82 -25.70 23.20
N ALA A 592 -24.10 -25.46 22.91
CA ALA A 592 -25.23 -25.77 23.80
C ALA A 592 -26.42 -26.43 23.05
N LEU A 593 -27.01 -27.47 23.64
CA LEU A 593 -28.03 -28.32 23.01
C LEU A 593 -29.32 -27.57 22.64
N ALA A 594 -29.83 -26.71 23.53
CA ALA A 594 -31.02 -25.90 23.26
C ALA A 594 -30.81 -24.89 22.11
N ARG A 595 -29.59 -24.34 21.99
CA ARG A 595 -29.23 -23.46 20.87
C ARG A 595 -29.12 -24.25 19.56
N ALA A 596 -28.64 -25.49 19.60
CA ALA A 596 -28.57 -26.35 18.43
C ALA A 596 -29.95 -26.60 17.81
N LEU A 597 -30.94 -27.03 18.61
CA LEU A 597 -32.30 -27.24 18.11
C LEU A 597 -32.92 -25.95 17.54
N ALA A 598 -32.74 -24.81 18.22
CA ALA A 598 -33.26 -23.53 17.74
C ALA A 598 -32.65 -23.11 16.39
N LEU A 599 -31.33 -23.33 16.21
CA LEU A 599 -30.64 -23.06 14.96
C LEU A 599 -31.03 -24.05 13.86
N ASP A 600 -31.25 -25.32 14.18
CA ASP A 600 -31.79 -26.33 13.25
C ASP A 600 -33.19 -25.94 12.74
N LEU A 601 -34.09 -25.52 13.62
CA LEU A 601 -35.44 -25.07 13.26
C LEU A 601 -35.42 -23.81 12.39
N ALA A 602 -34.59 -22.83 12.75
CA ALA A 602 -34.42 -21.62 11.95
C ALA A 602 -33.87 -21.96 10.55
N LEU A 603 -32.87 -22.85 10.47
CA LEU A 603 -32.28 -23.24 9.20
C LEU A 603 -33.26 -24.01 8.30
N ALA A 604 -34.10 -24.87 8.87
CA ALA A 604 -35.16 -25.56 8.12
C ALA A 604 -36.14 -24.57 7.48
N ARG A 605 -36.52 -23.51 8.21
CA ARG A 605 -37.41 -22.46 7.70
C ARG A 605 -36.74 -21.61 6.61
N GLU A 606 -35.46 -21.29 6.76
CA GLU A 606 -34.71 -20.58 5.71
C GLU A 606 -34.63 -21.40 4.43
N PHE A 607 -34.31 -22.70 4.52
CA PHE A 607 -34.24 -23.58 3.35
C PHE A 607 -35.63 -23.83 2.70
N GLU A 608 -36.71 -23.81 3.49
CA GLU A 608 -38.10 -23.83 2.99
C GLU A 608 -38.43 -22.56 2.19
N LYS A 609 -37.97 -21.39 2.66
CA LYS A 609 -38.19 -20.08 2.01
C LYS A 609 -37.47 -19.98 0.67
N ILE A 610 -36.19 -20.37 0.61
CA ILE A 610 -35.39 -20.27 -0.63
C ILE A 610 -35.70 -21.38 -1.65
N LYS A 611 -36.38 -22.46 -1.24
CA LYS A 611 -36.89 -23.52 -2.12
C LYS A 611 -35.85 -24.14 -3.07
N ILE A 612 -34.61 -24.29 -2.60
CA ILE A 612 -33.51 -24.83 -3.42
C ILE A 612 -33.42 -26.36 -3.40
N LEU A 613 -34.17 -27.05 -2.52
CA LEU A 613 -34.20 -28.50 -2.40
C LEU A 613 -35.56 -29.04 -2.83
N LYS A 614 -35.61 -29.96 -3.80
CA LYS A 614 -36.85 -30.38 -4.47
C LYS A 614 -37.66 -31.47 -3.75
N SER A 615 -37.02 -32.29 -2.93
CA SER A 615 -37.60 -33.52 -2.37
C SER A 615 -37.73 -33.50 -0.85
N VAL A 616 -37.49 -32.34 -0.23
CA VAL A 616 -37.53 -32.20 1.22
C VAL A 616 -38.91 -31.71 1.64
N ASN A 617 -39.59 -32.46 2.51
CA ASN A 617 -40.83 -32.01 3.14
C ASN A 617 -40.48 -31.21 4.40
N PHE A 618 -40.29 -29.89 4.24
CA PHE A 618 -39.91 -29.00 5.33
C PHE A 618 -40.95 -28.91 6.44
N THR A 619 -42.24 -29.00 6.10
CA THR A 619 -43.32 -29.04 7.10
C THR A 619 -43.17 -30.24 8.03
N LYS A 620 -42.86 -31.42 7.47
CA LYS A 620 -42.60 -32.64 8.24
C LYS A 620 -41.29 -32.53 9.02
N LEU A 621 -40.22 -32.02 8.41
CA LEU A 621 -38.92 -31.83 9.05
C LEU A 621 -39.03 -30.94 10.29
N VAL A 622 -39.67 -29.77 10.16
CA VAL A 622 -39.90 -28.84 11.29
C VAL A 622 -40.71 -29.53 12.39
N ALA A 623 -41.77 -30.25 12.04
CA ALA A 623 -42.57 -30.98 13.02
C ALA A 623 -41.78 -32.09 13.74
N ASP A 624 -40.89 -32.81 13.03
CA ASP A 624 -40.04 -33.84 13.62
C ASP A 624 -38.93 -33.24 14.52
N LEU A 625 -38.39 -32.07 14.17
CA LEU A 625 -37.45 -31.32 15.02
C LEU A 625 -38.13 -30.78 16.28
N ASP A 626 -39.33 -30.17 16.16
CA ASP A 626 -40.09 -29.63 17.30
C ASP A 626 -40.43 -30.71 18.34
N ARG A 627 -40.66 -31.97 17.90
CA ARG A 627 -40.88 -33.12 18.81
C ARG A 627 -39.69 -33.44 19.72
N LEU A 628 -38.50 -32.94 19.41
CA LEU A 628 -37.31 -33.10 20.26
C LEU A 628 -37.19 -32.02 21.34
N GLN A 629 -37.96 -30.93 21.27
CA GLN A 629 -37.94 -29.86 22.28
C GLN A 629 -38.13 -30.35 23.73
N PRO A 630 -39.06 -31.26 24.05
CA PRO A 630 -39.20 -31.78 25.42
C PRO A 630 -38.12 -32.80 25.81
N GLN A 631 -37.28 -33.25 24.85
CA GLN A 631 -36.26 -34.29 25.04
C GLN A 631 -34.85 -33.71 25.19
N ILE A 632 -34.70 -32.38 25.27
CA ILE A 632 -33.39 -31.72 25.43
C ILE A 632 -32.75 -32.19 26.75
N PRO A 633 -31.56 -32.81 26.71
CA PRO A 633 -30.84 -33.23 27.91
C PRO A 633 -30.50 -32.04 28.81
N ASP A 634 -30.60 -32.22 30.12
CA ASP A 634 -30.07 -31.24 31.07
C ASP A 634 -28.53 -31.27 31.03
N ASN A 635 -27.89 -30.12 31.24
CA ASN A 635 -26.43 -29.98 31.30
C ASN A 635 -25.80 -30.81 32.43
N SER A 636 -26.60 -31.24 33.42
CA SER A 636 -26.20 -32.15 34.50
C SER A 636 -26.13 -33.64 34.08
N GLN A 637 -26.74 -34.01 32.95
CA GLN A 637 -26.76 -35.39 32.45
C GLN A 637 -25.43 -35.79 31.80
N PRO A 638 -25.07 -37.10 31.82
CA PRO A 638 -23.85 -37.60 31.20
C PRO A 638 -23.73 -37.23 29.71
N ILE A 639 -22.50 -37.02 29.25
CA ILE A 639 -22.18 -36.59 27.88
C ILE A 639 -22.73 -37.54 26.79
N GLU A 640 -22.99 -38.80 27.13
CA GLU A 640 -23.59 -39.81 26.25
C GLU A 640 -25.02 -39.46 25.86
N PHE A 641 -25.83 -38.94 26.78
CA PHE A 641 -27.20 -38.47 26.51
C PHE A 641 -27.19 -37.24 25.61
N GLN A 642 -26.22 -36.34 25.83
CA GLN A 642 -26.02 -35.15 25.01
C GLN A 642 -25.64 -35.54 23.57
N ARG A 643 -24.76 -36.53 23.40
CA ARG A 643 -24.40 -37.09 22.09
C ARG A 643 -25.59 -37.76 21.41
N ALA A 644 -26.35 -38.60 22.12
CA ALA A 644 -27.51 -39.27 21.55
C ALA A 644 -28.61 -38.30 21.08
N PHE A 645 -28.86 -37.24 21.85
CA PHE A 645 -29.81 -36.19 21.46
C PHE A 645 -29.36 -35.47 20.19
N LEU A 646 -28.08 -35.12 20.14
CA LEU A 646 -27.47 -34.61 18.93
C LEU A 646 -27.67 -35.64 17.82
N ASP A 647 -27.09 -36.83 17.83
CA ASP A 647 -27.20 -37.83 16.75
C ASP A 647 -28.62 -37.97 16.19
N ARG A 648 -29.65 -37.98 17.05
CA ARG A 648 -31.06 -37.96 16.63
C ARG A 648 -31.49 -36.75 15.81
N LEU A 649 -31.12 -35.54 16.21
CA LEU A 649 -31.35 -34.33 15.40
C LEU A 649 -30.68 -34.42 14.01
N CYS A 650 -29.51 -35.06 13.90
CA CYS A 650 -28.84 -35.20 12.59
C CYS A 650 -29.55 -36.24 11.74
N GLN A 651 -29.94 -37.35 12.34
CA GLN A 651 -30.69 -38.39 11.63
C GLN A 651 -31.94 -37.82 11.00
N ILE A 652 -32.69 -36.97 11.73
CA ILE A 652 -33.88 -36.28 11.21
C ILE A 652 -33.55 -35.46 9.95
N TRP A 653 -32.45 -34.69 9.98
CA TRP A 653 -31.99 -33.93 8.82
C TRP A 653 -31.55 -34.83 7.67
N PHE A 654 -30.70 -35.83 7.90
CA PHE A 654 -30.19 -36.72 6.87
C PHE A 654 -31.31 -37.54 6.21
N ASP A 655 -32.28 -38.01 7.00
CA ASP A 655 -33.48 -38.69 6.51
C ASP A 655 -34.32 -37.75 5.62
N ALA A 656 -34.52 -36.50 6.06
CA ALA A 656 -35.27 -35.50 5.29
C ALA A 656 -34.55 -35.11 3.99
N LEU A 657 -33.21 -35.07 4.00
CA LEU A 657 -32.37 -34.74 2.84
C LEU A 657 -32.15 -35.93 1.89
N GLY A 658 -32.47 -37.15 2.32
CA GLY A 658 -32.10 -38.38 1.61
C GLY A 658 -30.59 -38.49 1.39
N LEU A 659 -29.80 -37.94 2.32
CA LEU A 659 -28.33 -37.93 2.28
C LEU A 659 -27.81 -38.95 3.28
N ASP A 660 -27.06 -39.93 2.78
CA ASP A 660 -26.40 -40.91 3.63
C ASP A 660 -25.37 -40.23 4.56
N GLN A 661 -25.44 -40.58 5.85
CA GLN A 661 -24.59 -39.98 6.88
C GLN A 661 -23.10 -40.28 6.63
N GLU A 662 -22.76 -41.48 6.16
CA GLU A 662 -21.36 -41.82 5.87
C GLU A 662 -20.79 -40.98 4.72
N THR A 663 -21.63 -40.59 3.76
CA THR A 663 -21.27 -39.70 2.65
C THR A 663 -20.97 -38.27 3.12
N ALA A 664 -21.69 -37.77 4.14
CA ALA A 664 -21.45 -36.45 4.73
C ALA A 664 -20.22 -36.43 5.67
N MET A 665 -19.84 -37.59 6.20
CA MET A 665 -18.69 -37.77 7.09
C MET A 665 -17.39 -37.92 6.29
N LEU A 666 -16.64 -36.82 6.18
CA LEU A 666 -15.37 -36.76 5.47
C LEU A 666 -14.20 -37.02 6.42
N SER A 667 -13.21 -37.77 5.94
CA SER A 667 -11.88 -37.83 6.56
C SER A 667 -11.16 -36.48 6.44
N LYS A 668 -10.07 -36.29 7.19
CA LYS A 668 -9.27 -35.04 7.11
C LYS A 668 -8.80 -34.73 5.69
N ASP A 669 -8.35 -35.75 4.96
CA ASP A 669 -7.87 -35.58 3.59
C ASP A 669 -9.01 -35.26 2.62
N GLU A 670 -10.19 -35.87 2.79
CA GLU A 670 -11.39 -35.54 2.01
C GLU A 670 -11.91 -34.15 2.31
N ALA A 671 -11.92 -33.73 3.58
CA ALA A 671 -12.28 -32.38 4.01
C ALA A 671 -11.33 -31.34 3.40
N LYS A 672 -10.01 -31.59 3.42
CA LYS A 672 -9.02 -30.73 2.76
C LYS A 672 -9.18 -30.73 1.23
N ALA A 673 -9.54 -31.87 0.63
CA ALA A 673 -9.74 -31.96 -0.81
C ALA A 673 -10.97 -31.17 -1.26
N ILE A 674 -12.11 -31.27 -0.55
CA ILE A 674 -13.28 -30.45 -0.87
C ILE A 674 -13.05 -28.97 -0.56
N ASP A 675 -12.29 -28.64 0.49
CA ASP A 675 -11.86 -27.27 0.80
C ASP A 675 -11.07 -26.64 -0.37
N ASN A 676 -10.12 -27.38 -0.92
CA ASN A 676 -9.33 -26.97 -2.08
C ASN A 676 -10.17 -26.84 -3.36
N TYR A 677 -11.14 -27.75 -3.55
CA TYR A 677 -12.06 -27.69 -4.68
C TYR A 677 -12.96 -26.44 -4.62
N LEU A 678 -13.57 -26.20 -3.45
CA LEU A 678 -14.42 -25.04 -3.20
C LEU A 678 -13.63 -23.73 -3.33
N TYR A 679 -12.39 -23.69 -2.84
CA TYR A 679 -11.48 -22.57 -3.07
C TYR A 679 -11.26 -22.31 -4.56
N ALA A 680 -10.96 -23.35 -5.34
CA ALA A 680 -10.72 -23.20 -6.76
C ALA A 680 -11.97 -22.69 -7.51
N CYS A 681 -13.17 -23.17 -7.13
CA CYS A 681 -14.44 -22.64 -7.63
C CYS A 681 -14.62 -21.15 -7.30
N GLU A 682 -14.37 -20.76 -6.05
CA GLU A 682 -14.48 -19.36 -5.63
C GLU A 682 -13.49 -18.47 -6.37
N LEU A 683 -12.24 -18.93 -6.50
CA LEU A 683 -11.20 -18.24 -7.24
C LEU A 683 -11.57 -18.06 -8.71
N MET A 684 -12.19 -19.05 -9.37
CA MET A 684 -12.65 -18.90 -10.77
C MET A 684 -13.70 -17.79 -10.90
N VAL A 685 -14.65 -17.70 -9.97
CA VAL A 685 -15.65 -16.62 -9.96
C VAL A 685 -14.96 -15.26 -9.80
N ARG A 686 -14.01 -15.15 -8.86
CA ARG A 686 -13.24 -13.92 -8.65
C ARG A 686 -12.36 -13.55 -9.85
N CYS A 687 -11.72 -14.52 -10.49
CA CYS A 687 -10.96 -14.31 -11.72
C CYS A 687 -11.85 -13.81 -12.84
N LYS A 688 -13.07 -14.36 -12.97
CA LYS A 688 -14.07 -13.89 -13.94
C LYS A 688 -14.50 -12.44 -13.67
N GLU A 689 -14.71 -12.06 -12.41
CA GLU A 689 -15.02 -10.67 -12.01
C GLU A 689 -13.85 -9.72 -12.29
N ALA A 690 -12.61 -10.15 -12.08
CA ALA A 690 -11.41 -9.35 -12.30
C ALA A 690 -11.01 -9.23 -13.78
N ALA A 691 -11.46 -10.16 -14.63
CA ALA A 691 -11.07 -10.23 -16.03
C ALA A 691 -11.66 -9.10 -16.88
N VAL A 692 -10.88 -8.61 -17.83
CA VAL A 692 -11.39 -7.68 -18.86
C VAL A 692 -12.34 -8.39 -19.83
N ARG A 693 -12.06 -9.67 -20.13
CA ARG A 693 -12.83 -10.47 -21.08
C ARG A 693 -12.86 -11.93 -20.66
N VAL A 694 -14.06 -12.51 -20.71
CA VAL A 694 -14.34 -13.95 -20.59
C VAL A 694 -15.37 -14.29 -21.67
N SER A 695 -15.18 -15.40 -22.38
CA SER A 695 -16.19 -15.87 -23.34
C SER A 695 -17.44 -16.35 -22.60
N PRO A 696 -18.65 -15.88 -22.97
CA PRO A 696 -19.90 -16.38 -22.38
C PRO A 696 -20.02 -17.91 -22.52
N GLN A 697 -19.72 -18.43 -23.71
CA GLN A 697 -19.75 -19.88 -23.98
C GLN A 697 -18.79 -20.65 -23.07
N THR A 698 -17.59 -20.12 -22.84
CA THR A 698 -16.61 -20.76 -21.94
C THR A 698 -17.09 -20.70 -20.50
N TRP A 699 -17.57 -19.54 -20.04
CA TRP A 699 -18.05 -19.36 -18.68
C TRP A 699 -19.27 -20.24 -18.40
N ASP A 700 -20.30 -20.22 -19.26
CA ASP A 700 -21.51 -21.01 -19.09
C ASP A 700 -21.19 -22.52 -19.01
N ALA A 701 -20.22 -22.96 -19.82
CA ALA A 701 -19.77 -24.34 -19.80
C ALA A 701 -19.02 -24.69 -18.50
N ILE A 702 -18.16 -23.80 -17.99
CA ILE A 702 -17.49 -23.96 -16.70
C ILE A 702 -18.53 -23.96 -15.56
N GLU A 703 -19.39 -22.94 -15.51
CA GLU A 703 -20.42 -22.74 -14.48
C GLU A 703 -21.38 -23.94 -14.42
N GLY A 704 -21.81 -24.46 -15.58
CA GLY A 704 -22.64 -25.65 -15.67
C GLY A 704 -21.99 -26.90 -15.05
N ARG A 705 -20.66 -27.02 -15.15
CA ARG A 705 -19.87 -28.15 -14.61
C ARG A 705 -19.31 -27.93 -13.21
N MET A 706 -19.41 -26.72 -12.66
CA MET A 706 -18.99 -26.46 -11.29
C MET A 706 -19.87 -27.22 -10.31
N LEU A 707 -19.26 -27.87 -9.32
CA LEU A 707 -19.94 -28.68 -8.30
C LEU A 707 -20.72 -29.87 -8.87
N THR A 708 -20.30 -30.41 -10.02
CA THR A 708 -20.82 -31.66 -10.57
C THR A 708 -19.73 -32.71 -10.70
N VAL A 709 -20.15 -33.97 -10.84
CA VAL A 709 -19.26 -35.06 -11.25
C VAL A 709 -19.40 -35.23 -12.75
N ALA A 710 -18.27 -35.30 -13.47
CA ALA A 710 -18.31 -35.61 -14.90
C ALA A 710 -19.07 -36.93 -15.11
N ALA A 711 -20.04 -36.94 -16.04
CA ALA A 711 -20.62 -38.18 -16.51
C ALA A 711 -19.46 -39.07 -16.97
N ALA A 712 -19.43 -40.33 -16.52
CA ALA A 712 -18.49 -41.28 -17.07
C ALA A 712 -18.70 -41.26 -18.59
N ALA A 713 -17.68 -40.84 -19.35
CA ALA A 713 -17.66 -41.13 -20.76
C ALA A 713 -17.72 -42.65 -20.85
N ASP A 714 -18.84 -43.18 -21.35
CA ASP A 714 -18.92 -44.58 -21.74
C ASP A 714 -17.69 -44.85 -22.63
N ARG A 715 -16.89 -45.81 -22.19
CA ARG A 715 -15.61 -46.18 -22.81
C ARG A 715 -15.80 -46.66 -24.24
#